data_AF-A0A9P7KJQ4-F1
#
_entry.id   AF-A0A9P7KJQ4-F1
#
_cell.length_a   1.000
_cell.length_b   1.000
_cell.length_c   1.000
_cell.angle_alpha   90.00
_cell.angle_beta   90.00
_cell.angle_gamma   90.00
#
_symmetry.space_group_name_H-M   'P 1'
#
loop_
_entity.id
_entity.type
_entity.pdbx_description
1 polymer ?
#
loop_
_entity_poly.entity_id
_entity_poly.type
_entity_poly.pdbx_seq_one_letter_code
_entity_poly.pdbx_strand_id
1 'polypeptide(L)'
;MRITLLKRLVLPPHTLVMDTFMPSRSLLNPKFEGYKLDPMSQEDMVIRSPLEFKPTQATISGKSSFSFQEVQSRITHNHLAVCSESARALYVDSESKVVLIDIDAATLSPSFRVIFELPVIVPSNDLPPRNREYPSAVFISPAAVFVSDGYGLLYALQIQEGRSSKVAGVFSLPDASSRAPFRIHSVHKTSSTLLVAILSSRHYGIEGEVRLQSRERGRSTTDFDIWGVKVDLAGAPSNDAHQLQVLWHRRGQEVPIYTAHCESLEAFLLIGGTRYQEVGHTSAPSYEPSLDEIAPIPRADETFDVDAPEPLKPPPYSWTQSSDSLTIAIPLPSNTLKSQIKILFSPQALTVHVDSQVSTSIPIPCYPAKKLWDTILPSSSYWTWDREAEHSFGLLTLYLDKQHDGTKWPQVFASMNNSEDVDVLETLDPSELWKVREALEKYTTALRDGDDASGLGLGHGVPSLAEGEIDMEVDEVVGRTAYLNWVAENGSIPVWWQTVEGIPFQLLSTPIPGDTEGISLIIKNNLDGIVFSLESQNTAIPAWTHISTFSALSFVLASKQDTRFTFHTSKAVFAFEGGVRDRGGNVYIYRSAPSNMKWANQGILKVGDGYGGSLLGIGVLQWGSFSVILCLTEGELVLIKNP
;
A
#
# COMPACT_ATOMS: atom_id res chain seq x y z
N MET A 1 -34.57 -6.19 60.98
CA MET A 1 -33.59 -5.08 60.85
C MET A 1 -32.18 -5.68 60.86
N ARG A 2 -31.65 -6.03 59.68
CA ARG A 2 -30.24 -6.38 59.47
C ARG A 2 -29.92 -6.07 58.02
N ILE A 3 -29.20 -4.97 57.83
CA ILE A 3 -28.63 -4.52 56.56
C ILE A 3 -27.30 -5.26 56.42
N THR A 4 -27.13 -6.02 55.33
CA THR A 4 -25.84 -6.57 54.94
C THR A 4 -25.52 -6.04 53.54
N LEU A 5 -24.48 -5.22 53.45
CA LEU A 5 -23.89 -4.69 52.21
C LEU A 5 -23.48 -5.84 51.28
N LEU A 6 -23.97 -5.81 50.03
CA LEU A 6 -23.34 -6.50 48.90
C LEU A 6 -22.72 -5.43 47.98
N LYS A 7 -21.39 -5.31 48.03
CA LYS A 7 -20.60 -4.57 47.05
C LYS A 7 -20.74 -5.26 45.69
N ARG A 8 -21.44 -4.62 44.75
CA ARG A 8 -21.32 -4.91 43.32
C ARG A 8 -19.93 -4.43 42.87
N LEU A 9 -19.02 -5.34 42.57
CA LEU A 9 -17.89 -5.06 41.70
C LEU A 9 -18.45 -4.87 40.28
N VAL A 10 -18.55 -3.61 39.86
CA VAL A 10 -18.69 -3.25 38.46
C VAL A 10 -17.29 -3.31 37.87
N LEU A 11 -16.99 -4.37 37.11
CA LEU A 11 -15.83 -4.39 36.23
C LEU A 11 -16.11 -3.43 35.05
N PRO A 12 -15.15 -2.60 34.63
CA PRO A 12 -15.31 -1.75 33.45
C PRO A 12 -15.36 -2.62 32.19
N PRO A 13 -15.98 -2.15 31.09
CA PRO A 13 -15.98 -2.86 29.83
C PRO A 13 -14.57 -2.79 29.26
N HIS A 14 -13.77 -3.83 29.50
CA HIS A 14 -12.57 -4.03 28.70
C HIS A 14 -13.02 -4.24 27.26
N THR A 15 -12.59 -3.31 26.42
CA THR A 15 -12.48 -3.38 24.97
C THR A 15 -11.92 -4.75 24.58
N LEU A 16 -12.80 -5.67 24.20
CA LEU A 16 -12.42 -6.84 23.42
C LEU A 16 -12.08 -6.32 22.02
N VAL A 17 -10.80 -6.00 21.80
CA VAL A 17 -10.25 -5.97 20.45
C VAL A 17 -10.38 -7.41 19.95
N MET A 18 -11.46 -7.70 19.23
CA MET A 18 -11.56 -8.96 18.50
C MET A 18 -10.60 -8.85 17.32
N ASP A 19 -9.41 -9.41 17.48
CA ASP A 19 -8.52 -9.65 16.35
C ASP A 19 -9.27 -10.50 15.34
N THR A 20 -9.66 -9.89 14.22
CA THR A 20 -10.55 -10.51 13.24
C THR A 20 -9.91 -11.75 12.60
N PHE A 21 -8.58 -11.80 12.53
CA PHE A 21 -7.81 -12.88 11.93
C PHE A 21 -6.83 -13.46 12.95
N MET A 22 -7.20 -14.54 13.62
CA MET A 22 -6.38 -15.18 14.64
C MET A 22 -5.75 -16.50 14.18
N PRO A 23 -4.41 -16.56 14.03
CA PRO A 23 -3.70 -17.78 13.69
C PRO A 23 -3.81 -18.86 14.77
N SER A 24 -4.40 -20.01 14.45
CA SER A 24 -4.23 -21.22 15.27
C SER A 24 -2.82 -21.81 15.17
N ARG A 25 -2.11 -21.91 16.30
CA ARG A 25 -0.75 -22.47 16.38
C ARG A 25 -0.65 -23.94 15.96
N SER A 26 -1.74 -24.72 16.06
CA SER A 26 -1.73 -26.15 15.70
C SER A 26 -1.67 -26.38 14.19
N LEU A 27 -2.04 -25.37 13.40
CA LEU A 27 -2.08 -25.42 11.94
C LEU A 27 -0.83 -24.82 11.29
N LEU A 28 -0.01 -24.10 12.06
CA LEU A 28 1.29 -23.60 11.61
C LEU A 28 2.31 -24.73 11.50
N ASN A 29 3.26 -24.58 10.58
CA ASN A 29 4.29 -25.59 10.32
C ASN A 29 5.70 -25.03 10.57
N PRO A 30 6.18 -25.03 11.83
CA PRO A 30 7.51 -24.51 12.15
C PRO A 30 8.66 -25.40 11.64
N LYS A 31 8.38 -26.59 11.08
CA LYS A 31 9.38 -27.53 10.55
C LYS A 31 9.50 -27.45 9.03
N PHE A 32 8.80 -26.53 8.39
CA PHE A 32 8.82 -26.38 6.94
C PHE A 32 10.20 -25.93 6.46
N GLU A 33 10.75 -26.66 5.49
CA GLU A 33 12.07 -26.40 4.89
C GLU A 33 11.95 -25.84 3.47
N GLY A 34 10.84 -26.07 2.76
CA GLY A 34 10.60 -25.47 1.45
C GLY A 34 9.72 -26.29 0.52
N TYR A 35 9.48 -25.74 -0.67
CA TYR A 35 8.73 -26.41 -1.73
C TYR A 35 9.64 -27.26 -2.62
N LYS A 36 9.17 -28.45 -2.98
CA LYS A 36 9.83 -29.35 -3.93
C LYS A 36 9.07 -29.37 -5.25
N LEU A 37 9.81 -29.26 -6.34
CA LEU A 37 9.22 -29.33 -7.68
C LEU A 37 8.64 -30.72 -7.92
N ASP A 38 7.35 -30.74 -8.23
CA ASP A 38 6.61 -31.90 -8.70
C ASP A 38 6.49 -31.79 -10.23
N PRO A 39 7.23 -32.61 -11.00
CA PRO A 39 7.27 -32.48 -12.45
C PRO A 39 5.92 -32.88 -13.05
N MET A 40 5.30 -31.93 -13.76
CA MET A 40 4.01 -32.13 -14.43
C MET A 40 4.21 -32.12 -15.94
N SER A 41 3.57 -33.06 -16.63
CA SER A 41 3.58 -33.12 -18.10
C SER A 41 2.73 -31.99 -18.67
N GLN A 42 3.37 -31.03 -19.37
CA GLN A 42 2.69 -29.90 -19.98
C GLN A 42 1.66 -30.37 -21.01
N GLU A 43 2.00 -31.39 -21.80
CA GLU A 43 1.15 -31.92 -22.88
C GLU A 43 -0.13 -32.58 -22.35
N ASP A 44 -0.06 -33.19 -21.17
CA ASP A 44 -1.21 -33.86 -20.56
C ASP A 44 -2.13 -32.86 -19.84
N MET A 45 -1.54 -31.84 -19.21
CA MET A 45 -2.23 -30.90 -18.32
C MET A 45 -2.77 -29.66 -19.04
N VAL A 46 -2.13 -29.22 -20.13
CA VAL A 46 -2.45 -27.95 -20.80
C VAL A 46 -3.05 -28.19 -22.18
N ILE A 47 -4.29 -27.76 -22.39
CA ILE A 47 -4.91 -27.68 -23.73
C ILE A 47 -4.95 -26.22 -24.16
N ARG A 48 -4.55 -25.95 -25.41
CA ARG A 48 -4.62 -24.63 -26.03
C ARG A 48 -5.66 -24.64 -27.13
N SER A 49 -6.44 -23.57 -27.24
CA SER A 49 -7.41 -23.38 -28.31
C SER A 49 -7.33 -21.94 -28.83
N PRO A 50 -7.09 -21.72 -30.12
CA PRO A 50 -6.99 -20.37 -30.67
C PRO A 50 -8.33 -19.65 -30.61
N LEU A 51 -8.29 -18.34 -30.35
CA LEU A 51 -9.47 -17.48 -30.34
C LEU A 51 -9.73 -16.90 -31.72
N GLU A 52 -10.93 -17.12 -32.24
CA GLU A 52 -11.46 -16.41 -33.42
C GLU A 52 -11.75 -14.95 -33.06
N PHE A 53 -12.45 -14.73 -31.94
CA PHE A 53 -12.82 -13.41 -31.44
C PHE A 53 -11.82 -12.97 -30.36
N LYS A 54 -10.91 -12.07 -30.72
CA LYS A 54 -9.78 -11.72 -29.85
C LYS A 54 -10.11 -10.59 -28.87
N PRO A 55 -10.07 -10.85 -27.55
CA PRO A 55 -10.11 -9.78 -26.57
C PRO A 55 -8.81 -8.98 -26.61
N THR A 56 -8.84 -7.78 -26.04
CA THR A 56 -7.65 -6.95 -25.93
C THR A 56 -7.62 -6.22 -24.61
N GLN A 57 -6.43 -6.09 -24.04
CA GLN A 57 -6.15 -5.13 -22.98
C GLN A 57 -5.72 -3.80 -23.60
N ALA A 58 -6.44 -3.33 -24.63
CA ALA A 58 -6.04 -2.18 -25.45
C ALA A 58 -5.47 -1.08 -24.56
N THR A 59 -4.16 -0.88 -24.70
CA THR A 59 -3.39 0.05 -23.89
C THR A 59 -4.07 1.40 -23.98
N ILE A 60 -4.28 1.98 -22.81
CA ILE A 60 -4.58 3.39 -22.56
C ILE A 60 -4.16 4.23 -23.77
N SER A 61 -5.13 4.81 -24.48
CA SER A 61 -4.79 5.72 -25.57
C SER A 61 -3.89 6.81 -24.96
N GLY A 62 -2.75 7.10 -25.58
CA GLY A 62 -1.80 8.11 -25.07
C GLY A 62 -2.40 9.53 -24.93
N LYS A 63 -3.68 9.71 -25.30
CA LYS A 63 -4.46 10.93 -25.16
C LYS A 63 -5.24 11.04 -23.84
N SER A 64 -5.44 9.94 -23.10
CA SER A 64 -6.18 9.91 -21.83
C SER A 64 -5.21 9.75 -20.66
N SER A 65 -5.20 10.71 -19.74
CA SER A 65 -4.46 10.61 -18.47
C SER A 65 -5.24 9.73 -17.49
N PHE A 66 -4.58 8.70 -16.96
CA PHE A 66 -5.09 7.84 -15.90
C PHE A 66 -4.28 8.03 -14.63
N SER A 67 -4.95 8.00 -13.48
CA SER A 67 -4.26 7.92 -12.19
C SER A 67 -3.70 6.51 -11.97
N PHE A 68 -2.75 6.40 -11.04
CA PHE A 68 -2.18 5.12 -10.64
C PHE A 68 -3.26 4.10 -10.25
N GLN A 69 -4.27 4.51 -9.48
CA GLN A 69 -5.35 3.63 -9.02
C GLN A 69 -6.24 3.15 -10.19
N GLU A 70 -6.47 3.99 -11.21
CA GLU A 70 -7.17 3.55 -12.43
C GLU A 70 -6.36 2.53 -13.22
N VAL A 71 -5.04 2.74 -13.35
CA VAL A 71 -4.14 1.80 -14.03
C VAL A 71 -4.12 0.47 -13.28
N GLN A 72 -3.99 0.50 -11.95
CA GLN A 72 -4.01 -0.69 -11.10
C GLN A 72 -5.35 -1.45 -11.21
N SER A 73 -6.48 -0.75 -11.18
CA SER A 73 -7.82 -1.33 -11.41
C SER A 73 -7.95 -2.01 -12.78
N ARG A 74 -7.30 -1.47 -13.82
CA ARG A 74 -7.32 -2.01 -15.19
C ARG A 74 -6.41 -3.22 -15.36
N ILE A 75 -5.22 -3.21 -14.76
CA ILE A 75 -4.29 -4.35 -14.79
C ILE A 75 -4.92 -5.56 -14.09
N THR A 76 -5.61 -5.31 -12.98
CA THR A 76 -6.25 -6.36 -12.15
C THR A 76 -7.63 -6.78 -12.64
N HIS A 77 -8.14 -6.17 -13.72
CA HIS A 77 -9.42 -6.55 -14.30
C HIS A 77 -9.34 -7.96 -14.90
N ASN A 78 -10.25 -8.83 -14.45
CA ASN A 78 -10.43 -10.17 -15.00
C ASN A 78 -11.46 -10.12 -16.13
N HIS A 79 -11.00 -10.32 -17.36
CA HIS A 79 -11.85 -10.27 -18.56
C HIS A 79 -12.71 -11.53 -18.77
N LEU A 80 -12.54 -12.56 -17.93
CA LEU A 80 -13.26 -13.83 -18.03
C LEU A 80 -14.30 -13.95 -16.92
N ALA A 81 -15.56 -14.09 -17.31
CA ALA A 81 -16.65 -14.46 -16.42
C ALA A 81 -16.90 -15.97 -16.55
N VAL A 82 -17.06 -16.68 -15.42
CA VAL A 82 -17.34 -18.12 -15.40
C VAL A 82 -18.66 -18.40 -14.68
N CYS A 83 -19.39 -19.41 -15.14
CA CYS A 83 -20.61 -19.88 -14.51
C CYS A 83 -20.28 -21.06 -13.59
N SER A 84 -20.49 -20.93 -12.29
CA SER A 84 -20.26 -22.03 -11.33
C SER A 84 -21.20 -23.22 -11.52
N GLU A 85 -22.42 -22.97 -12.02
CA GLU A 85 -23.47 -24.00 -12.18
C GLU A 85 -23.41 -24.76 -13.52
N SER A 86 -22.54 -24.36 -14.46
CA SER A 86 -22.49 -24.99 -15.79
C SER A 86 -21.10 -24.91 -16.41
N ALA A 87 -20.87 -25.68 -17.47
CA ALA A 87 -19.60 -25.69 -18.21
C ALA A 87 -19.42 -24.46 -19.13
N ARG A 88 -19.78 -23.27 -18.64
CA ARG A 88 -19.86 -22.04 -19.42
C ARG A 88 -18.95 -20.94 -18.89
N ALA A 89 -18.33 -20.22 -19.81
CA ALA A 89 -17.62 -18.99 -19.54
C ALA A 89 -17.98 -17.93 -20.59
N LEU A 90 -17.61 -16.69 -20.35
CA LEU A 90 -17.93 -15.57 -21.22
C LEU A 90 -16.85 -14.50 -21.13
N TYR A 91 -16.57 -13.87 -22.26
CA TYR A 91 -15.72 -12.67 -22.34
C TYR A 91 -16.27 -11.70 -23.38
N VAL A 92 -15.70 -10.50 -23.42
CA VAL A 92 -16.02 -9.48 -24.43
C VAL A 92 -14.77 -9.25 -25.28
N ASP A 93 -14.92 -9.32 -26.60
CA ASP A 93 -13.81 -9.14 -27.53
C ASP A 93 -13.47 -7.65 -27.77
N SER A 94 -12.44 -7.40 -28.59
CA SER A 94 -11.98 -6.04 -28.94
C SER A 94 -12.99 -5.23 -29.79
N GLU A 95 -13.94 -5.89 -30.44
CA GLU A 95 -15.01 -5.29 -31.24
C GLU A 95 -16.32 -5.14 -30.44
N SER A 96 -16.27 -5.36 -29.12
CA SER A 96 -17.42 -5.29 -28.20
C SER A 96 -18.47 -6.40 -28.43
N LYS A 97 -18.06 -7.54 -29.00
CA LYS A 97 -18.89 -8.74 -29.09
C LYS A 97 -18.79 -9.53 -27.80
N VAL A 98 -19.94 -9.93 -27.28
CA VAL A 98 -20.09 -10.81 -26.12
C VAL A 98 -19.98 -12.25 -26.62
N VAL A 99 -18.90 -12.94 -26.22
CA VAL A 99 -18.57 -14.29 -26.68
C VAL A 99 -18.79 -15.28 -25.56
N LEU A 100 -19.71 -16.22 -25.76
CA LEU A 100 -19.93 -17.37 -24.90
C LEU A 100 -18.95 -18.48 -25.25
N ILE A 101 -18.41 -19.10 -24.21
CA ILE A 101 -17.57 -20.30 -24.27
C ILE A 101 -18.38 -21.44 -23.66
N ASP A 102 -18.67 -22.47 -24.47
CA ASP A 102 -19.22 -23.75 -23.99
C ASP A 102 -18.10 -24.80 -24.06
N ILE A 103 -17.79 -25.47 -22.95
CA ILE A 103 -16.77 -26.52 -22.88
C ILE A 103 -17.44 -27.89 -22.80
N ASP A 104 -17.13 -28.76 -23.76
CA ASP A 104 -17.57 -30.15 -23.71
C ASP A 104 -16.82 -30.91 -22.62
N ALA A 105 -17.56 -31.47 -21.65
CA ALA A 105 -16.96 -32.11 -20.47
C ALA A 105 -16.18 -33.39 -20.79
N ALA A 106 -16.49 -34.07 -21.91
CA ALA A 106 -15.86 -35.34 -22.27
C ALA A 106 -14.55 -35.13 -23.03
N THR A 107 -14.50 -34.14 -23.92
CA THR A 107 -13.37 -33.85 -24.80
C THR A 107 -12.51 -32.70 -24.31
N LEU A 108 -13.05 -31.85 -23.41
CA LEU A 108 -12.46 -30.58 -22.99
C LEU A 108 -12.17 -29.65 -24.17
N SER A 109 -12.96 -29.78 -25.24
CA SER A 109 -12.90 -28.87 -26.37
C SER A 109 -13.81 -27.67 -26.13
N PRO A 110 -13.29 -26.43 -26.21
CA PRO A 110 -14.11 -25.24 -26.12
C PRO A 110 -14.75 -24.93 -27.47
N SER A 111 -15.98 -24.42 -27.42
CA SER A 111 -16.67 -23.81 -28.57
C SER A 111 -16.98 -22.35 -28.27
N PHE A 112 -16.85 -21.49 -29.29
CA PHE A 112 -17.00 -20.04 -29.16
C PHE A 112 -18.21 -19.58 -29.96
N ARG A 113 -19.11 -18.83 -29.31
CA ARG A 113 -20.32 -18.32 -29.94
C ARG A 113 -20.55 -16.86 -29.56
N VAL A 114 -20.66 -15.98 -30.54
CA VAL A 114 -21.12 -14.60 -30.32
C VAL A 114 -22.59 -14.63 -29.95
N ILE A 115 -22.93 -14.15 -28.76
CA ILE A 115 -24.31 -14.13 -28.27
C ILE A 115 -24.93 -12.73 -28.32
N PHE A 116 -24.13 -11.67 -28.33
CA PHE A 116 -24.61 -10.29 -28.40
C PHE A 116 -23.50 -9.36 -28.89
N GLU A 117 -23.85 -8.25 -29.53
CA GLU A 117 -22.90 -7.20 -29.92
C GLU A 117 -23.29 -5.92 -29.19
N LEU A 118 -22.38 -5.41 -28.35
CA LEU A 118 -22.63 -4.22 -27.57
C LEU A 118 -22.62 -2.99 -28.50
N PRO A 119 -23.56 -2.04 -28.34
CA PRO A 119 -23.55 -0.81 -29.11
C PRO A 119 -22.25 -0.02 -28.96
N VAL A 120 -21.64 0.36 -30.08
CA VAL A 120 -20.48 1.27 -30.07
C VAL A 120 -20.98 2.69 -29.86
N ILE A 121 -20.75 3.23 -28.66
CA ILE A 121 -21.12 4.62 -28.35
C ILE A 121 -20.07 5.56 -28.94
N VAL A 122 -20.51 6.40 -29.88
CA VAL A 122 -19.68 7.49 -30.40
C VAL A 122 -19.68 8.62 -29.37
N PRO A 123 -18.52 9.03 -28.83
CA PRO A 123 -18.47 10.10 -27.85
C PRO A 123 -19.02 11.40 -28.44
N SER A 124 -20.05 11.97 -27.80
CA SER A 124 -20.59 13.29 -28.12
C SER A 124 -19.65 14.38 -27.59
N ASN A 125 -19.36 15.40 -28.41
CA ASN A 125 -18.42 16.50 -28.08
C ASN A 125 -18.87 17.42 -26.93
N ASP A 126 -20.08 17.26 -26.38
CA ASP A 126 -20.70 18.24 -25.49
C ASP A 126 -20.33 18.09 -24.00
N LEU A 127 -19.62 17.03 -23.60
CA LEU A 127 -19.18 16.79 -22.22
C LEU A 127 -17.69 16.44 -22.16
N PRO A 128 -16.97 16.76 -21.06
CA PRO A 128 -15.60 16.32 -20.88
C PRO A 128 -15.54 14.78 -21.00
N PRO A 129 -14.58 14.25 -21.77
CA PRO A 129 -14.49 12.82 -22.01
C PRO A 129 -14.22 12.09 -20.69
N ARG A 130 -15.17 11.27 -20.24
CA ARG A 130 -14.95 10.33 -19.14
C ARG A 130 -14.15 9.14 -19.66
N ASN A 131 -13.19 8.68 -18.87
CA ASN A 131 -12.42 7.49 -19.21
C ASN A 131 -13.35 6.26 -19.19
N ARG A 132 -13.44 5.53 -20.31
CA ARG A 132 -14.23 4.30 -20.42
C ARG A 132 -13.67 3.20 -19.53
N GLU A 133 -14.51 2.39 -18.90
CA GLU A 133 -14.10 1.17 -18.22
C GLU A 133 -13.96 0.01 -19.21
N TYR A 134 -13.31 -1.08 -18.81
CA TYR A 134 -13.41 -2.32 -19.56
C TYR A 134 -14.83 -2.89 -19.44
N PRO A 135 -15.39 -3.49 -20.50
CA PRO A 135 -16.60 -4.27 -20.39
C PRO A 135 -16.44 -5.35 -19.33
N SER A 136 -17.49 -5.57 -18.54
CA SER A 136 -17.47 -6.58 -17.48
C SER A 136 -18.74 -7.39 -17.53
N ALA A 137 -18.67 -8.66 -17.14
CA ALA A 137 -19.81 -9.54 -17.20
C ALA A 137 -19.88 -10.46 -15.98
N VAL A 138 -21.08 -10.92 -15.66
CA VAL A 138 -21.33 -11.86 -14.57
C VAL A 138 -22.55 -12.71 -14.88
N PHE A 139 -22.45 -14.01 -14.64
CA PHE A 139 -23.56 -14.93 -14.78
C PHE A 139 -24.57 -14.75 -13.63
N ILE A 140 -25.84 -14.69 -13.98
CA ILE A 140 -26.97 -14.72 -13.04
C ILE A 140 -27.48 -16.15 -12.89
N SER A 141 -27.43 -16.89 -13.99
CA SER A 141 -27.75 -18.32 -14.11
C SER A 141 -27.09 -18.85 -15.39
N PRO A 142 -27.08 -20.18 -15.63
CA PRO A 142 -26.57 -20.74 -16.89
C PRO A 142 -27.21 -20.19 -18.16
N ALA A 143 -28.39 -19.58 -18.05
CA ALA A 143 -29.14 -19.02 -19.18
C ALA A 143 -29.28 -17.49 -19.14
N ALA A 144 -28.73 -16.79 -18.16
CA ALA A 144 -28.87 -15.34 -18.04
C ALA A 144 -27.58 -14.68 -17.53
N VAL A 145 -27.20 -13.56 -18.14
CA VAL A 145 -25.95 -12.85 -17.85
C VAL A 145 -26.19 -11.34 -17.81
N PHE A 146 -25.47 -10.66 -16.92
CA PHE A 146 -25.31 -9.21 -16.95
C PHE A 146 -24.01 -8.84 -17.63
N VAL A 147 -24.07 -7.86 -18.54
CA VAL A 147 -22.90 -7.32 -19.25
C VAL A 147 -22.93 -5.80 -19.16
N SER A 148 -21.87 -5.20 -18.63
CA SER A 148 -21.62 -3.76 -18.72
C SER A 148 -20.81 -3.46 -19.96
N ASP A 149 -21.18 -2.42 -20.70
CA ASP A 149 -20.43 -1.95 -21.87
C ASP A 149 -19.18 -1.13 -21.52
N GLY A 150 -18.98 -0.79 -20.24
CA GLY A 150 -17.89 0.07 -19.80
C GLY A 150 -18.09 1.56 -20.17
N TYR A 151 -19.25 1.95 -20.68
CA TYR A 151 -19.64 3.35 -20.94
C TYR A 151 -20.78 3.83 -20.02
N GLY A 152 -21.39 2.91 -19.27
CA GLY A 152 -22.41 3.23 -18.26
C GLY A 152 -23.76 2.59 -18.53
N LEU A 153 -23.84 1.59 -19.42
CA LEU A 153 -25.03 0.78 -19.61
C LEU A 153 -24.79 -0.66 -19.16
N LEU A 154 -25.81 -1.23 -18.51
CA LEU A 154 -25.90 -2.61 -18.09
C LEU A 154 -26.95 -3.33 -18.94
N TYR A 155 -26.57 -4.41 -19.59
CA TYR A 155 -27.44 -5.24 -20.41
C TYR A 155 -27.75 -6.53 -19.67
N ALA A 156 -29.04 -6.81 -19.49
CA ALA A 156 -29.53 -8.10 -19.05
C ALA A 156 -29.81 -8.97 -20.27
N LEU A 157 -29.03 -10.04 -20.46
CA LEU A 157 -29.12 -10.90 -21.63
C LEU A 157 -29.61 -12.29 -21.23
N GLN A 158 -30.63 -12.78 -21.94
CA GLN A 158 -31.08 -14.15 -21.87
C GLN A 158 -30.38 -14.96 -22.97
N ILE A 159 -29.51 -15.89 -22.57
CA ILE A 159 -28.79 -16.80 -23.45
C ILE A 159 -29.80 -17.75 -24.10
N GLN A 160 -29.73 -17.85 -25.42
CA GLN A 160 -30.57 -18.73 -26.22
C GLN A 160 -29.70 -19.72 -26.98
N GLU A 161 -30.14 -20.98 -27.08
CA GLU A 161 -29.37 -21.98 -27.80
C GLU A 161 -29.40 -21.74 -29.32
N GLY A 162 -28.22 -21.73 -29.93
CA GLY A 162 -28.02 -21.65 -31.38
C GLY A 162 -28.36 -20.30 -32.02
N ARG A 163 -28.66 -19.26 -31.23
CA ARG A 163 -29.02 -17.91 -31.73
C ARG A 163 -28.48 -16.81 -30.82
N SER A 164 -28.56 -15.56 -31.28
CA SER A 164 -28.24 -14.38 -30.47
C SER A 164 -29.16 -14.31 -29.23
N SER A 165 -28.60 -13.87 -28.12
CA SER A 165 -29.31 -13.65 -26.86
C SER A 165 -30.41 -12.61 -27.01
N LYS A 166 -31.50 -12.80 -26.28
CA LYS A 166 -32.56 -11.79 -26.16
C LYS A 166 -32.18 -10.80 -25.06
N VAL A 167 -32.26 -9.51 -25.36
CA VAL A 167 -32.13 -8.45 -24.34
C VAL A 167 -33.38 -8.46 -23.47
N ALA A 168 -33.21 -8.81 -22.20
CA ALA A 168 -34.24 -8.77 -21.18
C ALA A 168 -34.43 -7.35 -20.63
N GLY A 169 -33.38 -6.52 -20.62
CA GLY A 169 -33.46 -5.13 -20.18
C GLY A 169 -32.13 -4.40 -20.37
N VAL A 170 -32.20 -3.07 -20.47
CA VAL A 170 -31.04 -2.18 -20.49
C VAL A 170 -31.18 -1.22 -19.33
N PHE A 171 -30.13 -1.02 -18.55
CA PHE A 171 -30.15 -0.23 -17.34
C PHE A 171 -28.98 0.77 -17.28
N SER A 172 -29.19 1.91 -16.63
CA SER A 172 -28.15 2.92 -16.35
C SER A 172 -28.26 3.41 -14.92
N LEU A 173 -27.18 3.99 -14.37
CA LEU A 173 -27.25 4.66 -13.07
C LEU A 173 -28.17 5.90 -13.12
N PRO A 174 -28.66 6.42 -11.97
CA PRO A 174 -29.54 7.59 -11.95
C PRO A 174 -28.82 8.94 -12.17
N ASP A 175 -29.59 9.91 -12.70
CA ASP A 175 -29.39 11.37 -12.87
C ASP A 175 -27.95 11.89 -13.05
N ALA A 176 -27.16 12.03 -11.98
CA ALA A 176 -25.78 12.58 -12.03
C ALA A 176 -24.72 11.58 -12.56
N SER A 177 -24.98 10.29 -12.37
CA SER A 177 -24.09 9.19 -12.73
C SER A 177 -24.60 8.38 -13.92
N SER A 178 -25.67 8.83 -14.56
CA SER A 178 -26.37 8.13 -15.66
C SER A 178 -25.52 7.77 -16.87
N ARG A 179 -24.36 8.42 -17.03
CA ARG A 179 -23.34 8.09 -18.03
C ARG A 179 -21.96 7.91 -17.41
N ALA A 180 -21.89 7.49 -16.15
CA ALA A 180 -20.62 7.17 -15.51
C ALA A 180 -20.21 5.74 -15.94
N PRO A 181 -19.06 5.56 -16.60
CA PRO A 181 -18.50 4.25 -16.89
C PRO A 181 -18.40 3.41 -15.63
N PHE A 182 -19.00 2.21 -15.59
CA PHE A 182 -18.91 1.35 -14.42
C PHE A 182 -18.54 -0.08 -14.76
N ARG A 183 -17.97 -0.75 -13.76
CA ARG A 183 -17.64 -2.17 -13.76
C ARG A 183 -18.58 -2.93 -12.82
N ILE A 184 -18.93 -4.15 -13.20
CA ILE A 184 -19.64 -5.11 -12.36
C ILE A 184 -18.62 -5.98 -11.61
N HIS A 185 -18.77 -6.12 -10.30
CA HIS A 185 -17.92 -6.99 -9.46
C HIS A 185 -18.57 -8.33 -9.14
N SER A 186 -19.84 -8.30 -8.73
CA SER A 186 -20.62 -9.48 -8.40
C SER A 186 -22.11 -9.19 -8.49
N VAL A 187 -22.90 -10.25 -8.58
CA VAL A 187 -24.36 -10.22 -8.52
C VAL A 187 -24.83 -11.27 -7.54
N HIS A 188 -25.75 -10.89 -6.67
CA HIS A 188 -26.46 -11.77 -5.77
C HIS A 188 -27.94 -11.83 -6.13
N LYS A 189 -28.53 -13.02 -6.00
CA LYS A 189 -29.93 -13.27 -6.34
C LYS A 189 -30.79 -13.36 -5.09
N THR A 190 -31.59 -12.33 -4.86
CA THR A 190 -32.54 -12.27 -3.74
C THR A 190 -33.84 -13.01 -4.06
N SER A 191 -34.32 -12.97 -5.31
CA SER A 191 -35.49 -13.74 -5.75
C SER A 191 -35.39 -14.13 -7.23
N SER A 192 -36.44 -14.74 -7.80
CA SER A 192 -36.44 -15.13 -9.22
C SER A 192 -36.28 -13.96 -10.19
N THR A 193 -36.73 -12.77 -9.81
CA THR A 193 -36.71 -11.56 -10.66
C THR A 193 -35.87 -10.43 -10.09
N LEU A 194 -35.55 -10.51 -8.78
CA LEU A 194 -34.84 -9.47 -8.08
C LEU A 194 -33.38 -9.85 -7.80
N LEU A 195 -32.50 -8.98 -8.27
CA LEU A 195 -31.06 -9.14 -8.21
C LEU A 195 -30.43 -7.92 -7.57
N VAL A 196 -29.33 -8.10 -6.85
CA VAL A 196 -28.49 -7.01 -6.36
C VAL A 196 -27.10 -7.12 -6.99
N ALA A 197 -26.66 -6.09 -7.69
CA ALA A 197 -25.35 -6.02 -8.31
C ALA A 197 -24.44 -5.04 -7.56
N ILE A 198 -23.16 -5.41 -7.42
CA ILE A 198 -22.12 -4.52 -6.88
C ILE A 198 -21.36 -3.89 -8.04
N LEU A 199 -21.41 -2.56 -8.12
CA LEU A 199 -20.81 -1.77 -9.19
C LEU A 199 -19.74 -0.82 -8.64
N SER A 200 -18.75 -0.51 -9.48
CA SER A 200 -17.79 0.56 -9.20
C SER A 200 -17.60 1.49 -10.39
N SER A 201 -17.43 2.78 -10.16
CA SER A 201 -17.06 3.77 -11.17
C SER A 201 -16.09 4.79 -10.59
N ARG A 202 -15.29 5.42 -11.46
CA ARG A 202 -14.51 6.60 -11.07
C ARG A 202 -15.44 7.73 -10.66
N HIS A 203 -15.15 8.34 -9.52
CA HIS A 203 -15.81 9.56 -9.10
C HIS A 203 -15.28 10.75 -9.90
N TYR A 204 -16.15 11.38 -10.67
CA TYR A 204 -15.86 12.66 -11.34
C TYR A 204 -16.62 13.72 -10.55
N GLY A 205 -15.97 14.33 -9.55
CA GLY A 205 -16.58 15.35 -8.70
C GLY A 205 -17.13 16.54 -9.50
N ILE A 206 -17.94 17.37 -8.85
CA ILE A 206 -18.40 18.63 -9.46
C ILE A 206 -17.19 19.58 -9.54
N GLU A 207 -16.97 20.23 -10.69
CA GLU A 207 -15.78 21.08 -10.96
C GLU A 207 -15.48 22.16 -9.89
N GLY A 208 -16.45 22.47 -9.00
CA GLY A 208 -16.28 23.35 -7.84
C GLY A 208 -15.76 22.69 -6.56
N GLU A 209 -16.12 21.43 -6.28
CA GLU A 209 -15.69 20.70 -5.06
C GLU A 209 -14.24 20.23 -5.16
N VAL A 210 -13.82 19.82 -6.35
CA VAL A 210 -12.45 19.35 -6.62
C VAL A 210 -11.43 20.45 -6.34
N ARG A 211 -11.75 21.73 -6.62
CA ARG A 211 -10.85 22.88 -6.38
C ARG A 211 -10.67 23.23 -4.91
N LEU A 212 -11.68 22.98 -4.08
CA LEU A 212 -11.61 23.19 -2.63
C LEU A 212 -10.81 22.06 -1.98
N GLN A 213 -11.09 20.80 -2.34
CA GLN A 213 -10.36 19.64 -1.83
C GLN A 213 -8.89 19.61 -2.29
N SER A 214 -8.59 20.02 -3.53
CA SER A 214 -7.21 20.08 -4.02
C SER A 214 -6.36 21.15 -3.32
N ARG A 215 -6.99 22.22 -2.81
CA ARG A 215 -6.30 23.26 -2.04
C ARG A 215 -6.03 22.84 -0.59
N GLU A 216 -6.89 22.01 -0.02
CA GLU A 216 -6.73 21.50 1.35
C GLU A 216 -5.84 20.25 1.43
N ARG A 217 -5.84 19.36 0.43
CA ARG A 217 -5.11 18.06 0.47
C ARG A 217 -3.79 18.01 -0.27
N GLY A 218 -3.34 19.09 -0.91
CA GLY A 218 -2.04 19.15 -1.62
C GLY A 218 -1.87 18.18 -2.82
N ARG A 219 -2.78 17.21 -3.02
CA ARG A 219 -2.72 16.15 -4.03
C ARG A 219 -4.13 15.82 -4.53
N SER A 220 -4.31 15.64 -5.84
CA SER A 220 -5.59 15.15 -6.40
C SER A 220 -5.75 13.67 -6.07
N THR A 221 -6.54 13.32 -5.06
CA THR A 221 -6.88 11.92 -4.77
C THR A 221 -7.92 11.42 -5.78
N THR A 222 -7.65 10.29 -6.41
CA THR A 222 -8.67 9.62 -7.24
C THR A 222 -9.59 8.83 -6.32
N ASP A 223 -10.88 9.10 -6.41
CA ASP A 223 -11.91 8.36 -5.69
C ASP A 223 -12.74 7.51 -6.66
N PHE A 224 -13.29 6.43 -6.12
CA PHE A 224 -14.21 5.52 -6.77
C PHE A 224 -15.50 5.44 -5.96
N ASP A 225 -16.62 5.54 -6.66
CA ASP A 225 -17.95 5.33 -6.13
C ASP A 225 -18.30 3.84 -6.27
N ILE A 226 -18.74 3.23 -5.16
CA ILE A 226 -19.16 1.83 -5.05
C ILE A 226 -20.65 1.79 -4.74
N TRP A 227 -21.42 1.06 -5.53
CA TRP A 227 -22.87 0.97 -5.36
C TRP A 227 -23.33 -0.47 -5.20
N GLY A 228 -24.30 -0.66 -4.31
CA GLY A 228 -25.23 -1.79 -4.37
C GLY A 228 -26.46 -1.34 -5.11
N VAL A 229 -26.74 -1.93 -6.27
CA VAL A 229 -27.92 -1.59 -7.08
C VAL A 229 -28.86 -2.77 -7.18
N LYS A 230 -30.15 -2.50 -7.06
CA LYS A 230 -31.22 -3.46 -7.23
C LYS A 230 -31.70 -3.43 -8.68
N VAL A 231 -31.79 -4.61 -9.28
CA VAL A 231 -32.25 -4.82 -10.66
C VAL A 231 -33.48 -5.71 -10.61
N ASP A 232 -34.59 -5.21 -11.16
CA ASP A 232 -35.84 -5.97 -11.31
C ASP A 232 -36.02 -6.37 -12.79
N LEU A 233 -35.95 -7.68 -13.05
CA LEU A 233 -36.11 -8.23 -14.39
C LEU A 233 -37.58 -8.37 -14.83
N ALA A 234 -38.54 -8.33 -13.90
CA ALA A 234 -39.96 -8.49 -14.25
C ALA A 234 -40.55 -7.22 -14.88
N GLY A 235 -40.02 -6.06 -14.48
CA GLY A 235 -40.53 -4.74 -14.87
C GLY A 235 -39.92 -4.13 -16.13
N ALA A 236 -38.99 -4.80 -16.82
CA ALA A 236 -38.22 -4.23 -17.93
C ALA A 236 -38.69 -4.74 -19.32
N PRO A 237 -39.73 -4.17 -19.95
CA PRO A 237 -39.98 -4.41 -21.36
C PRO A 237 -38.97 -3.65 -22.24
N SER A 238 -38.52 -4.34 -23.28
CA SER A 238 -37.38 -4.01 -24.14
C SER A 238 -37.63 -2.81 -25.06
N ASN A 239 -36.95 -1.68 -24.78
CA ASN A 239 -36.22 -0.86 -25.78
C ASN A 239 -35.53 0.35 -25.14
N ASP A 240 -36.07 0.88 -24.03
CA ASP A 240 -35.50 2.05 -23.35
C ASP A 240 -34.59 1.66 -22.18
N ALA A 241 -33.58 2.49 -21.89
CA ALA A 241 -32.71 2.32 -20.74
C ALA A 241 -33.44 2.71 -19.44
N HIS A 242 -33.52 1.79 -18.49
CA HIS A 242 -34.18 1.98 -17.21
C HIS A 242 -33.18 2.43 -16.15
N GLN A 243 -33.58 3.31 -15.23
CA GLN A 243 -32.71 3.70 -14.13
C GLN A 243 -32.58 2.59 -13.09
N LEU A 244 -31.35 2.30 -12.68
CA LEU A 244 -31.03 1.38 -11.60
C LEU A 244 -31.49 1.95 -10.26
N GLN A 245 -32.12 1.11 -9.44
CA GLN A 245 -32.44 1.47 -8.06
C GLN A 245 -31.19 1.33 -7.19
N VAL A 246 -30.62 2.44 -6.73
CA VAL A 246 -29.48 2.42 -5.81
C VAL A 246 -29.98 2.07 -4.41
N LEU A 247 -29.45 1.00 -3.82
CA LEU A 247 -29.71 0.61 -2.43
C LEU A 247 -28.80 1.36 -1.47
N TRP A 248 -27.52 1.48 -1.84
CA TRP A 248 -26.53 2.18 -1.05
C TRP A 248 -25.37 2.65 -1.93
N HIS A 249 -24.65 3.65 -1.45
CA HIS A 249 -23.55 4.31 -2.16
C HIS A 249 -22.42 4.62 -1.19
N ARG A 250 -21.21 4.15 -1.53
CA ARG A 250 -19.99 4.37 -0.75
C ARG A 250 -18.86 4.91 -1.62
N ARG A 251 -17.85 5.52 -1.01
CA ARG A 251 -16.66 6.08 -1.68
C ARG A 251 -15.37 5.61 -1.04
N GLY A 252 -14.38 5.32 -1.86
CA GLY A 252 -13.02 4.98 -1.45
C GLY A 252 -12.00 5.30 -2.54
N GLN A 253 -10.71 5.15 -2.26
CA GLN A 253 -9.61 5.48 -3.19
C GLN A 253 -9.27 4.37 -4.21
N GLU A 254 -9.79 3.16 -4.02
CA GLU A 254 -9.56 2.00 -4.89
C GLU A 254 -10.88 1.26 -5.16
N VAL A 255 -10.89 0.41 -6.18
CA VAL A 255 -12.03 -0.49 -6.43
C VAL A 255 -11.91 -1.77 -5.58
N PRO A 256 -13.02 -2.47 -5.29
CA PRO A 256 -12.98 -3.75 -4.60
C PRO A 256 -12.08 -4.77 -5.31
N ILE A 257 -11.23 -5.42 -4.52
CA ILE A 257 -10.39 -6.56 -4.94
C ILE A 257 -11.26 -7.83 -5.01
N TYR A 258 -12.14 -8.00 -4.03
CA TYR A 258 -13.06 -9.13 -3.94
C TYR A 258 -14.39 -8.68 -3.31
N THR A 259 -15.49 -9.26 -3.77
CA THR A 259 -16.83 -8.98 -3.24
C THR A 259 -17.60 -10.28 -3.09
N ALA A 260 -18.34 -10.41 -2.01
CA ALA A 260 -19.20 -11.56 -1.76
C ALA A 260 -20.47 -11.13 -1.02
N HIS A 261 -21.53 -11.92 -1.13
CA HIS A 261 -22.72 -11.78 -0.31
C HIS A 261 -22.80 -12.96 0.66
N CYS A 262 -23.17 -12.66 1.90
CA CYS A 262 -23.33 -13.65 2.94
C CYS A 262 -24.81 -13.73 3.33
N GLU A 263 -25.50 -14.75 2.82
CA GLU A 263 -26.95 -14.93 2.99
C GLU A 263 -27.36 -15.00 4.48
N SER A 264 -26.62 -15.73 5.30
CA SER A 264 -26.92 -15.87 6.73
C SER A 264 -26.74 -14.58 7.54
N LEU A 265 -26.00 -13.60 7.02
CA LEU A 265 -25.74 -12.32 7.68
C LEU A 265 -26.51 -11.17 7.03
N GLU A 266 -27.25 -11.43 5.94
CA GLU A 266 -27.96 -10.42 5.14
C GLU A 266 -27.05 -9.21 4.83
N ALA A 267 -25.80 -9.49 4.45
CA ALA A 267 -24.77 -8.48 4.27
C ALA A 267 -23.80 -8.81 3.12
N PHE A 268 -23.30 -7.74 2.51
CA PHE A 268 -22.24 -7.75 1.51
C PHE A 268 -20.88 -7.53 2.16
N LEU A 269 -19.92 -8.36 1.80
CA LEU A 269 -18.52 -8.24 2.12
C LEU A 269 -17.78 -7.62 0.93
N LEU A 270 -17.09 -6.51 1.17
CA LEU A 270 -16.22 -5.85 0.20
C LEU A 270 -14.79 -5.83 0.75
N ILE A 271 -13.87 -6.44 0.02
CA ILE A 271 -12.43 -6.41 0.28
C ILE A 271 -11.82 -5.41 -0.67
N GLY A 272 -11.15 -4.38 -0.17
CA GLY A 272 -10.50 -3.37 -1.01
C GLY A 272 -9.25 -2.80 -0.35
N GLY A 273 -8.39 -2.13 -1.12
CA GLY A 273 -7.20 -1.45 -0.57
C GLY A 273 -7.51 -0.19 0.24
N THR A 274 -8.79 0.13 0.41
CA THR A 274 -9.28 1.30 1.14
C THR A 274 -10.54 0.95 1.94
N ARG A 275 -10.92 1.86 2.83
CA ARG A 275 -12.23 1.80 3.50
C ARG A 275 -13.28 2.52 2.65
N TYR A 276 -14.45 1.91 2.53
CA TYR A 276 -15.57 2.47 1.78
C TYR A 276 -16.53 3.21 2.71
N GLN A 277 -16.45 4.54 2.67
CA GLN A 277 -17.25 5.43 3.51
C GLN A 277 -18.59 5.73 2.85
N GLU A 278 -19.65 5.87 3.65
CA GLU A 278 -20.96 6.27 3.14
C GLU A 278 -20.93 7.72 2.62
N VAL A 279 -21.48 7.95 1.44
CA VAL A 279 -21.45 9.27 0.81
C VAL A 279 -22.46 10.19 1.50
N GLY A 280 -21.99 11.33 2.02
CA GLY A 280 -22.80 12.29 2.78
C GLY A 280 -22.62 12.21 4.30
N HIS A 281 -21.94 11.19 4.81
CA HIS A 281 -21.41 11.22 6.17
C HIS A 281 -20.03 11.89 6.15
N THR A 282 -19.93 13.06 6.79
CA THR A 282 -18.62 13.63 7.16
C THR A 282 -17.95 12.66 8.13
N SER A 283 -16.99 11.89 7.62
CA SER A 283 -16.03 11.20 8.46
C SER A 283 -15.42 12.25 9.39
N ALA A 284 -15.28 11.91 10.69
CA ALA A 284 -14.38 12.67 11.54
C ALA A 284 -13.02 12.71 10.82
N PRO A 285 -12.35 13.87 10.77
CA PRO A 285 -11.06 13.97 10.10
C PRO A 285 -10.18 12.84 10.59
N SER A 286 -9.70 11.99 9.68
CA SER A 286 -8.64 11.06 10.01
C SER A 286 -7.50 11.90 10.55
N TYR A 287 -7.15 11.69 11.80
CA TYR A 287 -6.02 12.33 12.43
C TYR A 287 -4.78 11.95 11.62
N GLU A 288 -4.36 12.86 10.76
CA GLU A 288 -3.06 12.83 10.14
C GLU A 288 -2.19 13.64 11.11
N PRO A 289 -1.31 12.99 11.88
CA PRO A 289 -0.52 13.69 12.86
C PRO A 289 0.24 14.81 12.13
N SER A 290 0.03 16.03 12.58
CA SER A 290 0.81 17.16 12.10
C SER A 290 2.29 16.88 12.34
N LEU A 291 3.18 17.52 11.57
CA LEU A 291 4.63 17.44 11.82
C LEU A 291 4.99 17.75 13.28
N ASP A 292 4.17 18.58 13.95
CA ASP A 292 4.28 18.92 15.38
C ASP A 292 3.85 17.79 16.33
N GLU A 293 2.95 16.89 15.91
CA GLU A 293 2.51 15.71 16.70
C GLU A 293 3.42 14.49 16.53
N ILE A 294 4.23 14.47 15.47
CA ILE A 294 5.31 13.50 15.24
C ILE A 294 6.56 13.89 16.06
N ALA A 295 6.60 15.09 16.63
CA ALA A 295 7.65 15.51 17.54
C ALA A 295 7.65 14.61 18.80
N PRO A 296 8.83 14.22 19.32
CA PRO A 296 8.93 13.41 20.53
C PRO A 296 8.15 14.06 21.68
N ILE A 297 7.22 13.32 22.29
CA ILE A 297 6.48 13.79 23.47
C ILE A 297 7.51 14.11 24.57
N PRO A 298 7.62 15.37 25.02
CA PRO A 298 8.54 15.75 26.10
C PRO A 298 8.17 15.02 27.38
N ARG A 299 9.17 14.68 28.20
CA ARG A 299 8.90 14.13 29.53
C ARG A 299 8.21 15.19 30.38
N ALA A 300 7.48 14.77 31.42
CA ALA A 300 6.64 15.62 32.26
C ALA A 300 7.33 16.82 32.97
N ASP A 301 8.64 16.99 32.77
CA ASP A 301 9.46 18.05 33.33
C ASP A 301 10.00 19.04 32.27
N GLU A 302 9.61 18.89 30.99
CA GLU A 302 9.95 19.83 29.91
C GLU A 302 8.77 20.78 29.65
N THR A 303 8.80 21.94 30.31
CA THR A 303 7.92 23.08 30.00
C THR A 303 8.39 23.77 28.72
N PHE A 304 7.58 23.72 27.67
CA PHE A 304 7.71 24.64 26.53
C PHE A 304 7.19 26.03 26.95
N ASP A 305 8.11 26.90 27.36
CA ASP A 305 7.83 28.34 27.37
C ASP A 305 7.69 28.80 25.91
N VAL A 306 6.52 29.38 25.60
CA VAL A 306 6.12 29.88 24.27
C VAL A 306 6.86 31.18 23.90
N ASP A 307 7.80 31.63 24.75
CA ASP A 307 8.76 32.67 24.43
C ASP A 307 10.15 32.03 24.33
N ALA A 308 10.44 31.39 23.20
CA ALA A 308 11.81 31.00 22.90
C ALA A 308 12.69 32.27 22.94
N PRO A 309 13.72 32.33 23.81
CA PRO A 309 14.76 33.33 23.64
C PRO A 309 15.39 33.12 22.28
N GLU A 310 15.83 34.20 21.63
CA GLU A 310 16.67 34.16 20.43
C GLU A 310 17.67 33.00 20.48
N PRO A 311 17.97 32.35 19.33
CA PRO A 311 18.85 31.19 19.28
C PRO A 311 20.10 31.43 20.14
N LEU A 312 20.30 30.57 21.15
CA LEU A 312 21.44 30.64 22.07
C LEU A 312 22.70 30.83 21.24
N LYS A 313 23.38 31.97 21.45
CA LYS A 313 24.62 32.32 20.76
C LYS A 313 25.58 31.13 20.85
N PRO A 314 26.27 30.76 19.76
CA PRO A 314 27.21 29.65 19.77
C PRO A 314 28.26 29.85 20.87
N PRO A 315 28.71 28.78 21.55
CA PRO A 315 29.71 28.89 22.60
C PRO A 315 30.99 29.52 22.05
N PRO A 316 31.71 30.31 22.86
CA PRO A 316 32.85 31.11 22.40
C PRO A 316 34.07 30.28 21.95
N TYR A 317 34.12 29.01 22.34
CA TYR A 317 35.13 28.04 21.93
C TYR A 317 34.58 26.63 22.11
N SER A 318 35.28 25.64 21.55
CA SER A 318 35.05 24.20 21.74
C SER A 318 36.34 23.55 22.20
N TRP A 319 36.27 22.44 22.91
CA TRP A 319 37.47 21.73 23.31
C TRP A 319 37.27 20.22 23.45
N THR A 320 38.32 19.47 23.16
CA THR A 320 38.43 18.02 23.32
C THR A 320 39.65 17.70 24.18
N GLN A 321 39.71 16.51 24.75
CA GLN A 321 40.89 16.03 25.45
C GLN A 321 41.19 14.56 25.17
N SER A 322 42.47 14.23 25.23
CA SER A 322 42.98 12.87 25.29
C SER A 322 43.54 12.60 26.69
N SER A 323 44.15 11.42 26.90
CA SER A 323 44.79 11.09 28.17
C SER A 323 45.97 12.02 28.51
N ASP A 324 46.64 12.57 27.50
CA ASP A 324 47.90 13.33 27.60
C ASP A 324 47.78 14.80 27.19
N SER A 325 46.74 15.18 26.46
CA SER A 325 46.64 16.50 25.82
C SER A 325 45.21 17.05 25.83
N LEU A 326 45.08 18.36 25.62
CA LEU A 326 43.82 19.10 25.53
C LEU A 326 43.88 20.03 24.32
N THR A 327 42.86 19.97 23.45
CA THR A 327 42.77 20.77 22.23
C THR A 327 41.62 21.76 22.34
N ILE A 328 41.89 23.05 22.19
CA ILE A 328 40.89 24.12 22.25
C ILE A 328 40.81 24.77 20.86
N ALA A 329 39.63 24.86 20.29
CA ALA A 329 39.40 25.50 19.00
C ALA A 329 38.52 26.75 19.19
N ILE A 330 38.99 27.89 18.66
CA ILE A 330 38.33 29.19 18.78
C ILE A 330 38.12 29.77 17.38
N PRO A 331 36.87 30.03 16.96
CA PRO A 331 36.60 30.65 15.67
C PRO A 331 36.96 32.14 15.71
N LEU A 332 37.74 32.61 14.74
CA LEU A 332 38.07 34.04 14.55
C LEU A 332 37.74 34.46 13.11
N PRO A 333 37.54 35.77 12.84
CA PRO A 333 37.37 36.25 11.47
C PRO A 333 38.56 35.91 10.55
N SER A 334 38.32 35.48 9.31
CA SER A 334 39.37 35.07 8.36
C SER A 334 40.31 36.22 7.95
N ASN A 335 39.91 37.47 8.19
CA ASN A 335 40.76 38.65 8.00
C ASN A 335 41.78 38.88 9.15
N THR A 336 41.73 38.10 10.23
CA THR A 336 42.68 38.18 11.35
C THR A 336 44.08 37.74 10.90
N LEU A 337 45.06 38.63 11.04
CA LEU A 337 46.46 38.34 10.74
C LEU A 337 47.12 37.62 11.91
N LYS A 338 48.04 36.69 11.63
CA LYS A 338 48.79 35.96 12.66
C LYS A 338 49.55 36.89 13.64
N SER A 339 49.98 38.06 13.17
CA SER A 339 50.64 39.09 14.00
C SER A 339 49.72 39.76 15.03
N GLN A 340 48.41 39.63 14.87
CA GLN A 340 47.39 40.18 15.78
C GLN A 340 47.00 39.19 16.89
N ILE A 341 47.50 37.95 16.83
CA ILE A 341 47.21 36.89 17.80
C ILE A 341 48.42 36.75 18.73
N LYS A 342 48.22 37.01 20.03
CA LYS A 342 49.23 36.81 21.07
C LYS A 342 48.76 35.75 22.04
N ILE A 343 49.51 34.65 22.10
CA ILE A 343 49.22 33.52 22.98
C ILE A 343 50.45 33.25 23.84
N LEU A 344 50.24 33.15 25.15
CA LEU A 344 51.26 32.78 26.12
C LEU A 344 50.75 31.64 26.98
N PHE A 345 51.51 30.53 26.98
CA PHE A 345 51.28 29.38 27.84
C PHE A 345 52.06 29.57 29.14
N SER A 346 51.38 29.41 30.28
CA SER A 346 52.00 29.34 31.60
C SER A 346 51.56 28.04 32.29
N PRO A 347 52.32 27.50 33.26
CA PRO A 347 52.04 26.18 33.83
C PRO A 347 50.63 26.01 34.41
N GLN A 348 49.95 27.10 34.82
CA GLN A 348 48.60 27.05 35.38
C GLN A 348 47.66 28.11 34.79
N ALA A 349 48.07 28.80 33.72
CA ALA A 349 47.29 29.88 33.13
C ALA A 349 47.52 30.00 31.62
N LEU A 350 46.47 30.41 30.91
CA LEU A 350 46.48 30.66 29.47
C LEU A 350 46.19 32.14 29.23
N THR A 351 47.06 32.79 28.45
CA THR A 351 46.78 34.14 27.93
C THR A 351 46.49 34.07 26.44
N VAL A 352 45.30 34.51 26.01
CA VAL A 352 44.91 34.66 24.60
C VAL A 352 44.44 36.09 24.38
N HIS A 353 45.10 36.80 23.48
CA HIS A 353 44.74 38.16 23.11
C HIS A 353 44.71 38.30 21.59
N VAL A 354 43.59 38.77 21.05
CA VAL A 354 43.41 39.00 19.61
C VAL A 354 43.07 40.47 19.39
N ASP A 355 43.99 41.20 18.75
CA ASP A 355 43.82 42.62 18.40
C ASP A 355 42.94 42.73 17.14
N SER A 356 41.61 42.90 17.29
CA SER A 356 40.69 43.11 16.15
C SER A 356 39.98 44.47 16.24
N GLN A 357 40.05 45.26 15.16
CA GLN A 357 39.41 46.57 15.04
C GLN A 357 38.03 46.54 14.36
N VAL A 358 37.44 45.35 14.15
CA VAL A 358 36.16 45.19 13.44
C VAL A 358 35.09 44.66 14.39
N SER A 359 33.91 45.29 14.40
CA SER A 359 32.72 44.82 15.11
C SER A 359 32.17 43.56 14.46
N THR A 360 32.39 42.39 15.07
CA THR A 360 31.92 41.08 14.58
C THR A 360 30.80 40.52 15.44
N SER A 361 29.96 39.66 14.86
CA SER A 361 28.86 38.95 15.56
C SER A 361 29.34 37.88 16.55
N ILE A 362 30.61 37.48 16.48
CA ILE A 362 31.27 36.51 17.37
C ILE A 362 32.11 37.27 18.43
N PRO A 363 32.02 36.92 19.72
CA PRO A 363 32.84 37.54 20.76
C PRO A 363 34.33 37.23 20.53
N ILE A 364 35.15 38.28 20.42
CA ILE A 364 36.60 38.15 20.27
C ILE A 364 37.18 37.63 21.61
N PRO A 365 37.95 36.53 21.61
CA PRO A 365 38.50 35.96 22.83
C PRO A 365 39.57 36.89 23.42
N CYS A 366 39.33 37.33 24.67
CA CYS A 366 40.32 38.02 25.49
C CYS A 366 40.41 37.30 26.84
N TYR A 367 41.40 36.44 26.97
CA TYR A 367 41.66 35.69 28.19
C TYR A 367 42.98 36.18 28.78
N PRO A 368 43.00 37.18 29.68
CA PRO A 368 44.23 37.64 30.32
C PRO A 368 44.60 36.71 31.47
N ALA A 369 45.66 35.90 31.32
CA ALA A 369 46.16 34.99 32.36
C ALA A 369 45.07 34.15 33.03
N LYS A 370 44.13 33.61 32.24
CA LYS A 370 43.00 32.84 32.74
C LYS A 370 43.48 31.51 33.31
N LYS A 371 43.09 31.21 34.55
CA LYS A 371 43.55 30.03 35.27
C LYS A 371 42.97 28.75 34.64
N LEU A 372 43.84 27.82 34.29
CA LEU A 372 43.46 26.50 33.79
C LEU A 372 42.98 25.60 34.93
N TRP A 373 42.18 24.58 34.63
CA TRP A 373 41.65 23.66 35.63
C TRP A 373 42.78 22.89 36.35
N ASP A 374 43.78 22.43 35.60
CA ASP A 374 45.00 21.80 36.13
C ASP A 374 46.25 22.28 35.38
N THR A 375 47.43 21.78 35.72
CA THR A 375 48.69 22.25 35.16
C THR A 375 49.02 21.64 33.80
N ILE A 376 49.65 22.47 32.95
CA ILE A 376 50.12 22.11 31.60
C ILE A 376 51.64 22.23 31.51
N LEU A 377 52.24 21.61 30.49
CA LEU A 377 53.65 21.78 30.12
C LEU A 377 53.77 22.89 29.05
N PRO A 378 54.21 24.12 29.40
CA PRO A 378 54.22 25.22 28.44
C PRO A 378 55.24 25.06 27.31
N SER A 379 56.31 24.29 27.56
CA SER A 379 57.38 24.06 26.58
C SER A 379 56.98 23.16 25.42
N SER A 380 55.94 22.34 25.58
CA SER A 380 55.44 21.43 24.55
C SER A 380 54.04 21.80 24.05
N SER A 381 53.36 22.74 24.71
CA SER A 381 52.10 23.33 24.24
C SER A 381 52.33 24.31 23.09
N TYR A 382 51.48 24.29 22.07
CA TYR A 382 51.60 25.15 20.88
C TYR A 382 50.23 25.55 20.32
N TRP A 383 50.22 26.45 19.33
CA TRP A 383 48.99 26.86 18.66
C TRP A 383 49.16 26.95 17.14
N THR A 384 48.08 26.73 16.42
CA THR A 384 47.98 26.85 14.96
C THR A 384 46.86 27.82 14.59
N TRP A 385 47.03 28.51 13.46
CA TRP A 385 46.00 29.40 12.91
C TRP A 385 45.80 29.01 11.46
N ASP A 386 44.59 28.54 11.15
CA ASP A 386 44.17 28.17 9.81
C ASP A 386 43.22 29.24 9.25
N ARG A 387 43.62 29.83 8.11
CA ARG A 387 42.89 30.90 7.43
C ARG A 387 41.93 30.38 6.35
N GLU A 388 42.08 29.13 5.91
CA GLU A 388 41.39 28.58 4.73
C GLU A 388 40.11 27.79 5.09
N ALA A 389 39.71 27.80 6.36
CA ALA A 389 38.43 27.26 6.82
C ALA A 389 37.24 28.19 6.46
N GLU A 390 36.87 28.20 5.16
CA GLU A 390 35.74 28.91 4.55
C GLU A 390 35.87 30.45 4.45
N HIS A 391 35.27 31.05 3.41
CA HIS A 391 35.52 32.43 2.95
C HIS A 391 35.18 33.59 3.92
N SER A 392 34.79 33.32 5.18
CA SER A 392 34.42 34.35 6.17
C SER A 392 35.05 34.20 7.58
N PHE A 393 35.46 33.00 8.00
CA PHE A 393 36.06 32.75 9.32
C PHE A 393 37.32 31.88 9.20
N GLY A 394 38.15 31.82 10.24
CA GLY A 394 39.32 30.98 10.35
C GLY A 394 39.39 30.36 11.75
N LEU A 395 40.18 29.30 11.92
CA LEU A 395 40.19 28.52 13.15
C LEU A 395 41.54 28.67 13.88
N LEU A 396 41.47 29.14 15.12
CA LEU A 396 42.60 29.19 16.05
C LEU A 396 42.55 27.95 16.94
N THR A 397 43.53 27.05 16.81
CA THR A 397 43.60 25.81 17.58
C THR A 397 44.78 25.85 18.54
N LEU A 398 44.51 25.62 19.83
CA LEU A 398 45.49 25.55 20.91
C LEU A 398 45.66 24.09 21.33
N TYR A 399 46.89 23.59 21.33
CA TYR A 399 47.25 22.26 21.79
C TYR A 399 48.00 22.40 23.11
N LEU A 400 47.39 21.93 24.20
CA LEU A 400 47.92 21.99 25.55
C LEU A 400 48.32 20.59 26.01
N ASP A 401 49.58 20.40 26.38
CA ASP A 401 50.06 19.14 26.94
C ASP A 401 49.84 19.14 28.45
N LYS A 402 49.17 18.09 28.95
CA LYS A 402 48.91 17.94 30.38
C LYS A 402 50.23 17.63 31.10
N GLN A 403 50.42 18.18 32.29
CA GLN A 403 51.56 17.80 33.11
C GLN A 403 51.37 16.40 33.75
N HIS A 404 50.13 15.96 33.91
CA HIS A 404 49.76 14.69 34.54
C HIS A 404 48.94 13.82 33.57
N ASP A 405 49.62 12.85 32.95
CA ASP A 405 48.99 11.87 32.05
C ASP A 405 47.88 11.08 32.76
N GLY A 406 46.78 10.85 32.07
CA GLY A 406 45.62 10.10 32.56
C GLY A 406 44.60 10.93 33.35
N THR A 407 44.86 12.23 33.56
CA THR A 407 43.95 13.13 34.27
C THR A 407 42.86 13.66 33.33
N LYS A 408 41.59 13.38 33.62
CA LYS A 408 40.45 13.88 32.84
C LYS A 408 39.98 15.24 33.39
N TRP A 409 40.06 16.27 32.57
CA TRP A 409 39.62 17.62 32.92
C TRP A 409 38.10 17.70 32.76
N PRO A 410 37.33 18.15 33.75
CA PRO A 410 35.89 18.38 33.59
C PRO A 410 35.59 19.66 32.81
N GLN A 411 36.55 20.60 32.75
CA GLN A 411 36.46 21.91 32.09
C GLN A 411 37.86 22.46 31.79
N VAL A 412 37.98 23.40 30.86
CA VAL A 412 39.29 24.00 30.48
C VAL A 412 39.80 25.01 31.52
N PHE A 413 38.93 25.92 31.97
CA PHE A 413 39.28 26.98 32.90
C PHE A 413 38.71 26.69 34.28
N ALA A 414 39.43 27.05 35.35
CA ALA A 414 38.92 26.87 36.70
C ALA A 414 37.81 27.89 37.00
N SER A 415 36.58 27.45 37.27
CA SER A 415 35.47 28.35 37.60
C SER A 415 35.77 29.09 38.90
N MET A 416 36.06 30.39 38.80
CA MET A 416 35.95 31.30 39.93
C MET A 416 34.50 31.76 40.01
N ASN A 417 34.01 32.07 41.21
CA ASN A 417 32.62 32.44 41.53
C ASN A 417 32.12 33.77 40.87
N ASN A 418 32.43 34.01 39.61
CA ASN A 418 31.93 35.12 38.80
C ASN A 418 31.04 34.54 37.69
N SER A 419 29.78 34.97 37.70
CA SER A 419 28.66 34.51 36.86
C SER A 419 28.76 34.94 35.38
N GLU A 420 29.95 34.97 34.80
CA GLU A 420 30.18 35.32 33.38
C GLU A 420 30.95 34.25 32.60
N ASP A 421 31.46 33.20 33.27
CA ASP A 421 32.15 32.11 32.58
C ASP A 421 31.15 31.03 32.13
N VAL A 422 30.99 30.91 30.81
CA VAL A 422 30.17 29.87 30.17
C VAL A 422 30.91 28.53 30.33
N ASP A 423 30.35 27.61 31.10
CA ASP A 423 30.84 26.22 31.20
C ASP A 423 30.59 25.50 29.87
N VAL A 424 31.59 25.54 28.98
CA VAL A 424 31.59 24.79 27.74
C VAL A 424 31.94 23.33 28.06
N LEU A 425 30.97 22.43 27.92
CA LEU A 425 31.18 20.98 28.06
C LEU A 425 32.17 20.46 27.00
N GLU A 426 32.80 19.32 27.27
CA GLU A 426 33.66 18.65 26.29
C GLU A 426 32.84 18.33 25.03
N THR A 427 33.20 18.97 23.91
CA THR A 427 32.50 18.84 22.63
C THR A 427 33.41 18.15 21.63
N LEU A 428 32.86 17.39 20.68
CA LEU A 428 33.60 16.88 19.53
C LEU A 428 34.28 18.03 18.75
N ASP A 429 35.38 17.74 18.05
CA ASP A 429 36.12 18.73 17.25
C ASP A 429 35.17 19.48 16.30
N PRO A 430 35.19 20.84 16.22
CA PRO A 430 34.30 21.60 15.36
C PRO A 430 34.34 21.17 13.90
N SER A 431 35.46 20.68 13.41
CA SER A 431 35.58 20.16 12.04
C SER A 431 34.71 18.92 11.82
N GLU A 432 34.59 18.06 12.84
CA GLU A 432 33.74 16.87 12.84
C GLU A 432 32.29 17.21 13.17
N LEU A 433 32.04 18.10 14.14
CA LEU A 433 30.69 18.63 14.40
C LEU A 433 30.15 19.43 13.21
N TRP A 434 31.00 20.09 12.44
CA TRP A 434 30.61 20.78 11.23
C TRP A 434 30.30 19.79 10.12
N LYS A 435 31.05 18.70 9.95
CA LYS A 435 30.63 17.61 9.03
C LYS A 435 29.27 17.03 9.44
N VAL A 436 29.03 16.85 10.74
CA VAL A 436 27.74 16.37 11.27
C VAL A 436 26.65 17.42 11.11
N ARG A 437 26.96 18.71 11.29
CA ARG A 437 26.02 19.82 11.13
C ARG A 437 25.71 20.09 9.66
N GLU A 438 26.69 20.03 8.76
CA GLU A 438 26.51 20.12 7.31
C GLU A 438 25.69 18.93 6.80
N ALA A 439 25.94 17.72 7.33
CA ALA A 439 25.08 16.57 7.08
C ALA A 439 23.65 16.85 7.58
N LEU A 440 23.47 17.28 8.84
CA LEU A 440 22.15 17.58 9.43
C LEU A 440 21.44 18.78 8.79
N GLU A 441 22.16 19.78 8.31
CA GLU A 441 21.64 20.97 7.64
C GLU A 441 21.18 20.62 6.23
N LYS A 442 21.87 19.71 5.53
CA LYS A 442 21.36 19.07 4.30
C LYS A 442 20.04 18.31 4.54
N TYR A 443 19.86 17.68 5.70
CA TYR A 443 18.63 16.97 6.05
C TYR A 443 17.49 17.88 6.53
N THR A 444 17.77 19.01 7.18
CA THR A 444 16.76 19.88 7.80
C THR A 444 16.30 21.04 6.91
N THR A 445 17.11 21.46 5.93
CA THR A 445 16.69 22.46 4.93
C THR A 445 15.57 21.90 4.03
N ALA A 446 15.61 20.60 3.72
CA ALA A 446 14.58 19.90 2.95
C ALA A 446 13.22 19.84 3.67
N LEU A 447 13.21 19.84 5.01
CA LEU A 447 11.98 19.86 5.83
C LEU A 447 11.33 21.25 5.90
N ARG A 448 12.09 22.32 5.67
CA ARG A 448 11.63 23.70 5.87
C ARG A 448 11.14 24.37 4.58
N ASP A 449 11.80 24.11 3.46
CA ASP A 449 11.48 24.77 2.17
C ASP A 449 10.80 23.85 1.14
N GLY A 450 10.65 22.55 1.43
CA GLY A 450 9.88 21.62 0.61
C GLY A 450 10.49 21.24 -0.75
N ASP A 451 11.65 21.80 -1.12
CA ASP A 451 12.41 21.44 -2.31
C ASP A 451 13.65 20.61 -1.94
N ASP A 452 13.72 19.38 -2.47
CA ASP A 452 14.82 18.44 -2.24
C ASP A 452 16.08 18.84 -3.03
N ALA A 453 16.92 19.69 -2.44
CA ALA A 453 18.24 20.01 -2.98
C ALA A 453 19.31 18.91 -2.71
N SER A 454 18.96 17.84 -1.98
CA SER A 454 19.90 16.77 -1.60
C SER A 454 19.99 15.64 -2.64
N GLY A 455 19.02 15.55 -3.55
CA GLY A 455 18.99 14.54 -4.62
C GLY A 455 18.81 13.10 -4.10
N LEU A 456 18.37 12.94 -2.86
CA LEU A 456 18.21 11.64 -2.19
C LEU A 456 16.74 11.26 -1.92
N GLY A 457 15.76 12.03 -2.39
CA GLY A 457 14.36 11.60 -2.48
C GLY A 457 13.62 11.57 -1.14
N LEU A 458 14.02 12.40 -0.17
CA LEU A 458 13.32 12.54 1.13
C LEU A 458 12.34 13.72 1.16
N GLY A 459 12.29 14.54 0.11
CA GLY A 459 11.24 15.51 -0.18
C GLY A 459 10.49 15.09 -1.45
N HIS A 460 9.18 14.91 -1.34
CA HIS A 460 8.24 14.52 -2.40
C HIS A 460 8.79 13.60 -3.51
N GLY A 461 8.88 12.30 -3.19
CA GLY A 461 8.97 11.24 -4.18
C GLY A 461 10.39 10.77 -4.45
N VAL A 462 10.65 9.52 -4.09
CA VAL A 462 11.83 8.77 -4.51
C VAL A 462 11.95 8.87 -6.04
N PRO A 463 13.08 9.34 -6.59
CA PRO A 463 13.34 9.22 -8.01
C PRO A 463 13.34 7.74 -8.39
N SER A 464 12.47 7.36 -9.33
CA SER A 464 12.23 6.00 -9.87
C SER A 464 13.49 5.26 -10.40
N LEU A 465 14.69 5.83 -10.25
CA LEU A 465 15.97 5.26 -10.67
C LEU A 465 16.84 4.75 -9.52
N ALA A 466 16.53 5.08 -8.26
CA ALA A 466 17.25 4.55 -7.08
C ALA A 466 16.55 3.35 -6.41
N GLU A 467 15.38 2.95 -6.92
CA GLU A 467 14.56 1.84 -6.43
C GLU A 467 15.20 0.45 -6.66
N GLY A 468 16.36 0.39 -7.34
CA GLY A 468 17.10 -0.83 -7.64
C GLY A 468 18.25 -1.17 -6.68
N GLU A 469 18.61 -0.29 -5.72
CA GLU A 469 19.78 -0.50 -4.84
C GLU A 469 19.46 -0.49 -3.34
N ILE A 470 18.19 -0.34 -2.95
CA ILE A 470 17.77 -0.64 -1.58
C ILE A 470 17.37 -2.11 -1.58
N ASP A 471 18.16 -2.94 -0.91
CA ASP A 471 17.82 -4.32 -0.54
C ASP A 471 16.69 -4.25 0.52
N MET A 472 15.52 -3.72 0.12
CA MET A 472 14.31 -3.87 0.90
C MET A 472 14.03 -5.36 0.92
N GLU A 473 13.83 -5.92 2.11
CA GLU A 473 13.37 -7.30 2.28
C GLU A 473 12.12 -7.50 1.40
N VAL A 474 12.31 -8.11 0.22
CA VAL A 474 11.32 -8.14 -0.87
C VAL A 474 10.03 -8.79 -0.40
N ASP A 475 10.11 -9.65 0.63
CA ASP A 475 8.97 -10.28 1.29
C ASP A 475 8.14 -9.33 2.13
N GLU A 476 8.67 -8.22 2.68
CA GLU A 476 7.89 -7.23 3.45
C GLU A 476 6.76 -6.61 2.61
N VAL A 477 7.02 -6.34 1.34
CA VAL A 477 6.09 -5.67 0.40
C VAL A 477 5.13 -6.66 -0.30
N VAL A 478 5.24 -7.97 -0.06
CA VAL A 478 4.38 -8.97 -0.73
C VAL A 478 2.96 -8.95 -0.20
N GLY A 479 2.03 -8.91 -1.15
CA GLY A 479 0.59 -8.91 -0.92
C GLY A 479 -0.03 -7.57 -1.27
N ARG A 480 -1.33 -7.44 -1.04
CA ARG A 480 -2.05 -6.18 -1.15
C ARG A 480 -2.54 -5.79 0.23
N THR A 481 -2.26 -4.55 0.62
CA THR A 481 -2.91 -3.97 1.80
C THR A 481 -4.41 -3.95 1.54
N ALA A 482 -5.20 -4.50 2.45
CA ALA A 482 -6.64 -4.65 2.28
C ALA A 482 -7.40 -4.38 3.58
N TYR A 483 -8.65 -3.96 3.43
CA TYR A 483 -9.60 -3.68 4.49
C TYR A 483 -10.87 -4.50 4.31
N LEU A 484 -11.44 -4.97 5.42
CA LEU A 484 -12.78 -5.53 5.46
C LEU A 484 -13.80 -4.39 5.51
N ASN A 485 -14.77 -4.43 4.59
CA ASN A 485 -15.89 -3.50 4.59
C ASN A 485 -17.19 -4.30 4.51
N TRP A 486 -18.05 -4.13 5.51
CA TRP A 486 -19.36 -4.78 5.56
C TRP A 486 -20.47 -3.78 5.33
N VAL A 487 -21.43 -4.19 4.49
CA VAL A 487 -22.61 -3.40 4.13
C VAL A 487 -23.83 -4.29 4.26
N ALA A 488 -24.75 -3.97 5.16
CA ALA A 488 -26.01 -4.71 5.27
C ALA A 488 -26.85 -4.54 3.99
N GLU A 489 -27.82 -5.43 3.74
CA GLU A 489 -28.71 -5.33 2.58
C GLU A 489 -29.50 -4.02 2.52
N ASN A 490 -29.80 -3.43 3.67
CA ASN A 490 -30.44 -2.12 3.78
C ASN A 490 -29.48 -0.93 3.57
N GLY A 491 -28.19 -1.20 3.30
CA GLY A 491 -27.15 -0.18 3.09
C GLY A 491 -26.36 0.25 4.32
N SER A 492 -26.91 0.03 5.51
CA SER A 492 -26.30 0.44 6.77
C SER A 492 -25.04 -0.38 7.10
N ILE A 493 -24.23 0.13 8.03
CA ILE A 493 -23.13 -0.66 8.61
C ILE A 493 -23.72 -1.62 9.63
N PRO A 494 -23.52 -2.96 9.49
CA PRO A 494 -24.06 -3.92 10.43
C PRO A 494 -23.64 -3.62 11.88
N VAL A 495 -24.57 -3.77 12.83
CA VAL A 495 -24.33 -3.39 14.24
C VAL A 495 -23.13 -4.13 14.85
N TRP A 496 -22.94 -5.40 14.48
CA TRP A 496 -21.79 -6.21 14.91
C TRP A 496 -20.45 -5.76 14.30
N TRP A 497 -20.47 -4.88 13.29
CA TRP A 497 -19.29 -4.32 12.63
C TRP A 497 -18.97 -2.88 13.08
N GLN A 498 -19.79 -2.28 13.94
CA GLN A 498 -19.72 -0.83 14.23
C GLN A 498 -18.50 -0.36 15.05
N THR A 499 -17.56 -1.23 15.45
CA THR A 499 -16.49 -0.82 16.39
C THR A 499 -15.16 -1.56 16.20
N VAL A 500 -14.64 -1.60 14.97
CA VAL A 500 -13.23 -1.93 14.76
C VAL A 500 -12.67 -0.81 13.89
N GLU A 501 -11.67 -0.07 14.38
CA GLU A 501 -10.77 0.65 13.48
C GLU A 501 -10.22 -0.38 12.51
N GLY A 502 -10.86 -0.56 11.35
CA GLY A 502 -10.61 -1.69 10.45
C GLY A 502 -9.11 -1.84 10.18
N ILE A 503 -8.48 -2.80 10.85
CA ILE A 503 -7.03 -2.96 10.83
C ILE A 503 -6.66 -3.44 9.42
N PRO A 504 -5.78 -2.73 8.69
CA PRO A 504 -5.32 -3.21 7.40
C PRO A 504 -4.62 -4.56 7.58
N PHE A 505 -4.84 -5.47 6.64
CA PHE A 505 -4.13 -6.75 6.57
C PHE A 505 -3.50 -6.92 5.20
N GLN A 506 -2.49 -7.78 5.12
CA GLN A 506 -1.80 -8.10 3.86
C GLN A 506 -2.45 -9.31 3.20
N LEU A 507 -3.25 -9.06 2.16
CA LEU A 507 -3.93 -10.08 1.37
C LEU A 507 -2.97 -10.69 0.35
N LEU A 508 -2.75 -12.00 0.42
CA LEU A 508 -1.92 -12.73 -0.54
C LEU A 508 -2.74 -13.32 -1.69
N SER A 509 -3.96 -13.79 -1.42
CA SER A 509 -4.79 -14.47 -2.41
C SER A 509 -6.28 -14.42 -2.10
N THR A 510 -7.09 -14.41 -3.15
CA THR A 510 -8.57 -14.50 -3.11
C THR A 510 -9.02 -15.81 -3.78
N PRO A 511 -10.25 -16.30 -3.53
CA PRO A 511 -10.73 -17.52 -4.15
C PRO A 511 -10.73 -17.38 -5.67
N ILE A 512 -10.40 -18.46 -6.39
CA ILE A 512 -10.43 -18.44 -7.84
C ILE A 512 -11.88 -18.22 -8.33
N PRO A 513 -12.13 -17.31 -9.30
CA PRO A 513 -13.48 -17.09 -9.80
C PRO A 513 -14.10 -18.37 -10.33
N GLY A 514 -15.35 -18.65 -9.96
CA GLY A 514 -16.06 -19.89 -10.30
C GLY A 514 -15.92 -20.99 -9.25
N ASP A 515 -15.05 -20.82 -8.25
CA ASP A 515 -15.02 -21.72 -7.11
C ASP A 515 -16.27 -21.54 -6.25
N THR A 516 -16.75 -22.66 -5.70
CA THR A 516 -17.97 -22.71 -4.88
C THR A 516 -17.66 -23.05 -3.43
N GLU A 517 -16.38 -23.21 -3.08
CA GLU A 517 -15.89 -23.53 -1.74
C GLU A 517 -15.93 -22.33 -0.78
N GLY A 518 -17.13 -21.78 -0.55
CA GLY A 518 -17.38 -20.73 0.44
C GLY A 518 -16.57 -19.45 0.24
N ILE A 519 -16.48 -18.63 1.30
CA ILE A 519 -15.68 -17.40 1.31
C ILE A 519 -14.40 -17.67 2.09
N SER A 520 -13.25 -17.60 1.42
CA SER A 520 -11.93 -17.75 2.04
C SER A 520 -10.95 -16.67 1.59
N LEU A 521 -9.98 -16.36 2.44
CA LEU A 521 -8.89 -15.41 2.15
C LEU A 521 -7.58 -16.02 2.61
N ILE A 522 -6.50 -15.75 1.85
CA ILE A 522 -5.14 -16.06 2.31
C ILE A 522 -4.46 -14.77 2.73
N ILE A 523 -4.11 -14.70 4.01
CA ILE A 523 -3.55 -13.51 4.65
C ILE A 523 -2.11 -13.81 5.07
N LYS A 524 -1.22 -12.86 4.82
CA LYS A 524 0.18 -12.97 5.23
C LYS A 524 0.28 -12.93 6.75
N ASN A 525 1.01 -13.88 7.31
CA ASN A 525 1.40 -13.89 8.72
C ASN A 525 2.88 -14.29 8.79
N ASN A 526 3.75 -13.29 8.98
CA ASN A 526 5.20 -13.41 8.78
C ASN A 526 5.50 -13.91 7.36
N LEU A 527 6.11 -15.10 7.23
CA LEU A 527 6.43 -15.73 5.95
C LEU A 527 5.29 -16.61 5.40
N ASP A 528 4.33 -16.98 6.26
CA ASP A 528 3.28 -17.94 5.92
C ASP A 528 2.04 -17.25 5.33
N GLY A 529 1.33 -17.97 4.47
CA GLY A 529 -0.01 -17.60 4.01
C GLY A 529 -1.07 -18.38 4.77
N ILE A 530 -1.80 -17.70 5.66
CA ILE A 530 -2.83 -18.33 6.49
C ILE A 530 -4.17 -18.28 5.76
N VAL A 531 -4.80 -19.44 5.61
CA VAL A 531 -6.12 -19.58 5.00
C VAL A 531 -7.19 -19.40 6.08
N PHE A 532 -7.91 -18.29 5.98
CA PHE A 532 -9.10 -18.04 6.77
C PHE A 532 -10.35 -18.34 5.95
N SER A 533 -11.27 -19.10 6.52
CA SER A 533 -12.61 -19.31 5.99
C SER A 533 -13.61 -18.54 6.83
N LEU A 534 -14.58 -17.90 6.18
CA LEU A 534 -15.66 -17.20 6.85
C LEU A 534 -16.72 -18.21 7.30
N GLU A 535 -16.81 -18.44 8.60
CA GLU A 535 -17.90 -19.18 9.21
C GLU A 535 -19.09 -18.24 9.43
N SER A 536 -20.12 -18.45 8.62
CA SER A 536 -21.36 -17.68 8.70
C SER A 536 -22.59 -18.54 9.00
N GLN A 537 -22.43 -19.88 9.03
CA GLN A 537 -23.51 -20.79 9.38
C GLN A 537 -23.59 -20.91 10.90
N ASN A 538 -24.71 -20.48 11.49
CA ASN A 538 -25.07 -20.59 12.91
C ASN A 538 -24.50 -19.53 13.88
N THR A 539 -23.89 -18.46 13.39
CA THR A 539 -23.38 -17.37 14.23
C THR A 539 -24.06 -16.04 13.87
N ALA A 540 -24.43 -15.26 14.88
CA ALA A 540 -24.99 -13.91 14.69
C ALA A 540 -23.91 -12.87 14.31
N ILE A 541 -22.63 -13.25 14.40
CA ILE A 541 -21.45 -12.43 14.13
C ILE A 541 -20.54 -13.25 13.21
N PRO A 542 -20.02 -12.68 12.10
CA PRO A 542 -19.06 -13.38 11.26
C PRO A 542 -17.80 -13.73 12.05
N ALA A 543 -17.36 -14.98 11.93
CA ALA A 543 -16.08 -15.43 12.48
C ALA A 543 -15.17 -15.90 11.34
N TRP A 544 -13.93 -15.45 11.34
CA TRP A 544 -12.91 -15.98 10.44
C TRP A 544 -12.11 -17.05 11.16
N THR A 545 -12.20 -18.28 10.66
CA THR A 545 -11.50 -19.43 11.24
C THR A 545 -10.28 -19.76 10.41
N HIS A 546 -9.13 -19.86 11.05
CA HIS A 546 -7.92 -20.41 10.42
C HIS A 546 -8.15 -21.91 10.16
N ILE A 547 -8.22 -22.31 8.88
CA ILE A 547 -8.48 -23.70 8.47
C ILE A 547 -7.23 -24.44 7.96
N SER A 548 -6.27 -23.72 7.37
CA SER A 548 -5.01 -24.30 6.88
C SER A 548 -3.95 -23.22 6.66
N THR A 549 -2.69 -23.64 6.51
CA THR A 549 -1.56 -22.73 6.24
C THR A 549 -0.79 -23.20 5.01
N PHE A 550 -0.46 -22.25 4.12
CA PHE A 550 0.57 -22.40 3.10
C PHE A 550 1.88 -21.84 3.64
N SER A 551 2.78 -22.74 4.02
CA SER A 551 4.05 -22.36 4.63
C SER A 551 4.97 -21.60 3.68
N ALA A 552 5.65 -20.57 4.18
CA ALA A 552 6.55 -19.70 3.40
C ALA A 552 5.93 -19.14 2.10
N LEU A 553 4.61 -18.96 2.05
CA LEU A 553 3.91 -18.52 0.84
C LEU A 553 4.34 -17.10 0.44
N SER A 554 4.45 -16.15 1.37
CA SER A 554 4.84 -14.79 1.02
C SER A 554 6.26 -14.76 0.46
N PHE A 555 7.17 -15.59 1.00
CA PHE A 555 8.54 -15.72 0.50
C PHE A 555 8.58 -16.20 -0.95
N VAL A 556 7.83 -17.26 -1.30
CA VAL A 556 7.84 -17.75 -2.68
C VAL A 556 7.14 -16.80 -3.65
N LEU A 557 6.08 -16.11 -3.20
CA LEU A 557 5.39 -15.08 -3.99
C LEU A 557 6.26 -13.83 -4.20
N ALA A 558 7.13 -13.47 -3.25
CA ALA A 558 8.10 -12.37 -3.39
C ALA A 558 8.97 -12.51 -4.63
N SER A 559 9.33 -13.76 -4.97
CA SER A 559 10.16 -14.05 -6.14
C SER A 559 9.43 -13.92 -7.49
N LYS A 560 8.11 -13.63 -7.50
CA LYS A 560 7.26 -13.61 -8.70
C LYS A 560 6.88 -12.18 -9.10
N GLN A 561 7.86 -11.46 -9.62
CA GLN A 561 7.75 -10.04 -9.97
C GLN A 561 6.64 -9.73 -11.00
N ASP A 562 6.38 -10.65 -11.94
CA ASP A 562 5.41 -10.44 -13.04
C ASP A 562 4.01 -11.02 -12.76
N THR A 563 3.67 -11.26 -11.47
CA THR A 563 2.38 -11.85 -11.09
C THR A 563 1.22 -10.87 -11.37
N ARG A 564 0.29 -11.28 -12.22
CA ARG A 564 -0.94 -10.52 -12.52
C ARG A 564 -2.08 -10.92 -11.60
N PHE A 565 -2.26 -12.22 -11.39
CA PHE A 565 -3.34 -12.78 -10.58
C PHE A 565 -2.80 -13.78 -9.56
N THR A 566 -3.26 -13.67 -8.32
CA THR A 566 -3.02 -14.67 -7.28
C THR A 566 -4.36 -15.16 -6.76
N PHE A 567 -4.68 -16.40 -7.08
CA PHE A 567 -5.92 -17.06 -6.68
C PHE A 567 -5.65 -18.34 -5.91
N HIS A 568 -6.64 -18.85 -5.19
CA HIS A 568 -6.53 -20.13 -4.49
C HIS A 568 -7.80 -20.96 -4.60
N THR A 569 -7.63 -22.26 -4.37
CA THR A 569 -8.68 -23.23 -4.01
C THR A 569 -8.36 -23.77 -2.61
N SER A 570 -9.16 -24.69 -2.06
CA SER A 570 -8.82 -25.37 -0.81
C SER A 570 -7.48 -26.12 -0.82
N LYS A 571 -6.96 -26.48 -2.00
CA LYS A 571 -5.79 -27.37 -2.15
C LYS A 571 -4.52 -26.65 -2.59
N ALA A 572 -4.63 -25.56 -3.33
CA ALA A 572 -3.48 -24.92 -3.95
C ALA A 572 -3.65 -23.40 -4.11
N VAL A 573 -2.52 -22.70 -4.14
CA VAL A 573 -2.39 -21.30 -4.54
C VAL A 573 -1.76 -21.24 -5.92
N PHE A 574 -2.32 -20.37 -6.76
CA PHE A 574 -1.92 -20.16 -8.14
C PHE A 574 -1.46 -18.72 -8.32
N ALA A 575 -0.19 -18.53 -8.66
CA ALA A 575 0.36 -17.24 -9.05
C ALA A 575 0.56 -17.23 -10.57
N PHE A 576 -0.26 -16.45 -11.27
CA PHE A 576 -0.26 -16.37 -12.71
C PHE A 576 0.48 -15.12 -13.18
N GLU A 577 1.45 -15.31 -14.05
CA GLU A 577 2.16 -14.21 -14.69
C GLU A 577 1.33 -13.60 -15.82
N GLY A 578 1.42 -12.27 -15.97
CA GLY A 578 0.74 -11.55 -17.05
C GLY A 578 1.26 -11.94 -18.44
N GLY A 579 2.53 -12.35 -18.51
CA GLY A 579 3.22 -12.73 -19.74
C GLY A 579 3.56 -11.53 -20.64
N VAL A 580 4.80 -11.51 -21.13
CA VAL A 580 5.28 -10.51 -22.09
C VAL A 580 5.24 -11.13 -23.49
N ARG A 581 5.03 -10.29 -24.52
CA ARG A 581 5.18 -10.69 -25.93
C ARG A 581 6.50 -11.45 -26.09
N ASP A 582 6.45 -12.58 -26.79
CA ASP A 582 7.56 -13.49 -27.11
C ASP A 582 8.12 -14.36 -25.96
N ARG A 583 7.80 -14.10 -24.69
CA ARG A 583 8.22 -14.96 -23.56
C ARG A 583 7.11 -15.84 -22.99
N GLY A 584 5.84 -15.45 -23.23
CA GLY A 584 4.69 -16.11 -22.63
C GLY A 584 4.61 -15.82 -21.12
N GLY A 585 3.75 -16.53 -20.41
CA GLY A 585 3.56 -16.40 -18.96
C GLY A 585 3.38 -17.75 -18.30
N ASN A 586 3.86 -17.90 -17.06
CA ASN A 586 3.74 -19.13 -16.29
C ASN A 586 2.61 -19.04 -15.25
N VAL A 587 2.15 -20.20 -14.80
CA VAL A 587 1.47 -20.34 -13.51
C VAL A 587 2.35 -21.14 -12.57
N TYR A 588 2.59 -20.58 -11.39
CA TYR A 588 3.23 -21.26 -10.27
C TYR A 588 2.14 -21.79 -9.34
N ILE A 589 2.23 -23.08 -9.02
CA ILE A 589 1.24 -23.81 -8.23
C ILE A 589 1.91 -24.20 -6.92
N TYR A 590 1.38 -23.75 -5.80
CA TYR A 590 1.86 -24.09 -4.46
C TYR A 590 0.79 -24.90 -3.74
N ARG A 591 1.09 -26.16 -3.41
CA ARG A 591 0.10 -27.05 -2.79
C ARG A 591 0.20 -27.02 -1.28
N SER A 592 -0.96 -27.19 -0.63
CA SER A 592 -1.02 -27.30 0.82
C SER A 592 -0.35 -28.60 1.28
N ALA A 593 0.36 -28.54 2.39
CA ALA A 593 0.95 -29.70 3.05
C ALA A 593 0.51 -29.74 4.52
N PRO A 594 0.35 -30.93 5.11
CA PRO A 594 0.09 -31.07 6.54
C PRO A 594 1.16 -30.38 7.40
N SER A 595 0.78 -29.88 8.57
CA SER A 595 1.64 -29.06 9.45
C SER A 595 2.85 -29.78 10.06
N ASN A 596 3.01 -31.08 9.79
CA ASN A 596 4.14 -31.90 10.23
C ASN A 596 5.15 -32.23 9.11
N MET A 597 4.85 -31.87 7.86
CA MET A 597 5.69 -32.17 6.71
C MET A 597 6.77 -31.11 6.53
N LYS A 598 8.01 -31.53 6.23
CA LYS A 598 9.12 -30.61 5.94
C LYS A 598 9.01 -29.95 4.56
N TRP A 599 8.30 -30.59 3.63
CA TRP A 599 8.21 -30.12 2.25
C TRP A 599 6.77 -30.16 1.75
N ALA A 600 6.45 -29.22 0.87
CA ALA A 600 5.23 -29.18 0.10
C ALA A 600 5.55 -29.28 -1.39
N ASN A 601 4.59 -29.72 -2.20
CA ASN A 601 4.79 -29.80 -3.64
C ASN A 601 4.53 -28.43 -4.28
N GLN A 602 5.38 -28.07 -5.24
CA GLN A 602 5.12 -26.97 -6.16
C GLN A 602 5.15 -27.46 -7.61
N GLY A 603 4.44 -26.78 -8.49
CA GLY A 603 4.46 -27.06 -9.92
C GLY A 603 4.52 -25.78 -10.74
N ILE A 604 4.92 -25.90 -12.01
CA ILE A 604 4.98 -24.79 -12.95
C ILE A 604 4.39 -25.25 -14.28
N LEU A 605 3.40 -24.51 -14.78
CA LEU A 605 2.83 -24.73 -16.11
C LEU A 605 2.96 -23.48 -16.97
N LYS A 606 3.15 -23.68 -18.28
CA LYS A 606 3.16 -22.58 -19.23
C LYS A 606 1.74 -22.24 -19.62
N VAL A 607 1.29 -21.04 -19.25
CA VAL A 607 0.00 -20.48 -19.66
C VAL A 607 0.15 -19.84 -21.04
N GLY A 608 1.20 -19.07 -21.27
CA GLY A 608 1.54 -18.53 -22.59
C GLY A 608 2.80 -19.18 -23.17
N ASP A 609 2.81 -19.43 -24.47
CA ASP A 609 3.99 -19.82 -25.25
C ASP A 609 4.59 -18.63 -26.04
N GLY A 610 4.01 -17.45 -25.89
CA GLY A 610 4.37 -16.21 -26.58
C GLY A 610 3.43 -15.85 -27.73
N TYR A 611 2.67 -16.80 -28.28
CA TYR A 611 1.75 -16.56 -29.41
C TYR A 611 0.38 -16.02 -28.97
N GLY A 612 -0.11 -16.45 -27.81
CA GLY A 612 -1.40 -16.02 -27.24
C GLY A 612 -1.45 -14.60 -26.67
N GLY A 613 -0.32 -13.89 -26.60
CA GLY A 613 -0.26 -12.56 -25.98
C GLY A 613 -0.41 -12.60 -24.45
N SER A 614 -0.80 -11.47 -23.85
CA SER A 614 -0.90 -11.34 -22.39
C SER A 614 -2.12 -12.06 -21.81
N LEU A 615 -1.99 -12.58 -20.58
CA LEU A 615 -3.06 -13.22 -19.82
C LEU A 615 -4.08 -12.18 -19.35
N LEU A 616 -5.34 -12.30 -19.74
CA LEU A 616 -6.40 -11.32 -19.49
C LEU A 616 -7.40 -11.74 -18.42
N GLY A 617 -7.65 -13.03 -18.27
CA GLY A 617 -8.68 -13.50 -17.35
C GLY A 617 -8.52 -14.94 -16.92
N ILE A 618 -9.06 -15.26 -15.75
CA ILE A 618 -8.92 -16.56 -15.10
C ILE A 618 -10.24 -16.96 -14.46
N GLY A 619 -10.61 -18.23 -14.57
CA GLY A 619 -11.67 -18.80 -13.76
C GLY A 619 -11.53 -20.32 -13.70
N VAL A 620 -12.32 -20.94 -12.84
CA VAL A 620 -12.40 -22.40 -12.71
C VAL A 620 -13.79 -22.87 -13.08
N LEU A 621 -13.86 -24.02 -13.74
CA LEU A 621 -15.09 -24.79 -13.91
C LEU A 621 -14.95 -26.12 -13.18
N GLN A 622 -16.02 -26.55 -12.52
CA GLN A 622 -16.05 -27.81 -11.79
C GLN A 622 -17.07 -28.79 -12.40
N TRP A 623 -16.65 -30.05 -12.53
CA TRP A 623 -17.46 -31.19 -12.94
C TRP A 623 -17.31 -32.31 -11.90
N GLY A 624 -18.15 -32.30 -10.88
CA GLY A 624 -18.04 -33.25 -9.77
C GLY A 624 -16.69 -33.12 -9.08
N SER A 625 -15.84 -34.16 -9.14
CA SER A 625 -14.50 -34.15 -8.52
C SER A 625 -13.40 -33.58 -9.40
N PHE A 626 -13.72 -33.18 -10.64
CA PHE A 626 -12.75 -32.71 -11.62
C PHE A 626 -12.90 -31.20 -11.81
N SER A 627 -11.79 -30.47 -11.77
CA SER A 627 -11.76 -29.02 -12.02
C SER A 627 -10.83 -28.67 -13.17
N VAL A 628 -11.22 -27.68 -13.98
CA VAL A 628 -10.37 -27.11 -15.03
C VAL A 628 -10.25 -25.62 -14.80
N ILE A 629 -9.03 -25.11 -14.81
CA ILE A 629 -8.77 -23.68 -14.81
C ILE A 629 -8.73 -23.19 -16.25
N LEU A 630 -9.51 -22.17 -16.55
CA LEU A 630 -9.53 -21.45 -17.81
C LEU A 630 -8.63 -20.23 -17.67
N CYS A 631 -7.70 -20.07 -18.61
CA CYS A 631 -6.84 -18.91 -18.74
C CYS A 631 -7.11 -18.26 -20.10
N LEU A 632 -7.75 -17.10 -20.08
CA LEU A 632 -8.02 -16.30 -21.28
C LEU A 632 -6.82 -15.42 -21.58
N THR A 633 -6.22 -15.58 -22.76
CA THR A 633 -5.17 -14.69 -23.28
C THR A 633 -5.71 -13.85 -24.45
N GLU A 634 -4.92 -12.93 -25.01
CA GLU A 634 -5.35 -12.12 -26.18
C GLU A 634 -5.66 -12.97 -27.42
N GLY A 635 -4.98 -14.11 -27.58
CA GLY A 635 -5.04 -14.94 -28.79
C GLY A 635 -5.51 -16.38 -28.57
N GLU A 636 -5.50 -16.88 -27.33
CA GLU A 636 -5.81 -18.27 -27.01
C GLU A 636 -6.65 -18.39 -25.73
N LEU A 637 -7.48 -19.43 -25.67
CA LEU A 637 -8.00 -19.98 -24.43
C LEU A 637 -7.15 -21.18 -24.03
N VAL A 638 -6.61 -21.15 -22.81
CA VAL A 638 -5.75 -22.21 -22.27
C VAL A 638 -6.47 -22.87 -21.11
N LEU A 639 -6.65 -24.20 -21.20
CA LEU A 639 -7.29 -25.02 -20.18
C LEU A 639 -6.22 -25.80 -19.43
N ILE A 640 -6.27 -25.72 -18.10
CA ILE A 640 -5.38 -26.49 -17.21
C ILE A 640 -6.21 -27.52 -16.46
N LYS A 641 -5.94 -28.80 -16.71
CA LYS A 641 -6.66 -29.93 -16.11
C LYS A 641 -6.08 -30.28 -14.75
N ASN A 642 -6.98 -30.49 -13.76
CA ASN A 642 -6.64 -31.03 -12.44
C ASN A 642 -5.30 -30.52 -11.84
N PRO A 643 -5.12 -29.19 -11.73
CA PRO A 643 -3.84 -28.58 -11.36
C PRO A 643 -3.45 -28.74 -9.88
#